data_AF-A0A1M3BTS1-F1
#
_entry.id   AF-A0A1M3BTS1-F1
#
_cell.length_a   1.000
_cell.length_b   1.000
_cell.length_c   1.000
_cell.angle_alpha   90.00
_cell.angle_beta   90.00
_cell.angle_gamma   90.00
#
_symmetry.space_group_name_H-M   'P 1'
#
loop_
_entity.id
_entity.type
_entity.pdbx_description
1 polymer ?
#
loop_
_entity_poly.entity_id
_entity_poly.type
_entity_poly.pdbx_seq_one_letter_code
_entity_poly.pdbx_strand_id
1 'polypeptide(L)'
;MRATALGKKITLLTTAFILAVSTLTASVPFILSQNASAVAGTTVSGITTFDAFKDALNDPNVGYINLASKVTITAPEKLVLSRSDVRINGNDSTIVLNTATSSLEGWKSDYVFQAYNVSNVEINSLRVKGGDAGFLINGSQVTLKGNTHVDGHEFGGIEVSRGSSPSLSNSQLTLQGALWSESAPFEAVNKPSVWVVDGQGSVDSTALYQKLTAVSYVAPGKTYLYRNVSVANPVATNLNKQQAYDSIESAIAAASTGDTLQLNKDVTLTQPVQVNKPVTIDGAGKTVTSAFDRTSNLNNAAFVVTANNATLKNLTVTTTSTLTATSGFPTKPHAVVTYNVTGALITNVTLKDNLAGLIVNGSKVTIDGVHTAGNLWYGIDVDKAGAILTVRGTNTHTEAKHIFVDDTWTGAYVIDQFGKYNKEVSGRENTFNLDTSTPVVNSINYADGTEVDGSRTNKQLHTVNVSLSDGTKTAVNFTNFTVRKGGVFKAQGSGGSSLNPTFNLDTTNFVDGSDYTLEVYGRDNSGNTFNETVNFTVDGVAPEVLSVDYSTTAQTRNNVLVTVTVDEASNAPQGWVSTNGGTVFTKEVTDNEASTVNFTDFAGNTGSFSYSVENIDRSVIGAIAPISRTTTTPNISGVISYNVDGVGVEGIALDIYVDDVKYSRTTDEQGIWTISGVNLANNTTHRVAVFQAGADPEVDDAFDTEAFTTNVIISQVVTPPIQPTQDSNSLSNQPNGGLPLTTFGAAQVLGANTGDDTTEGTKAVEGTSTEKNLAAAVDTDSSDGTVLGMAWYWWLLIVAALATLIWWIVGAARNRQAE
;
A
#
# COMPACT_ATOMS: atom_id res chain seq x y z
N MET A 1 7.15 -45.19 -41.87
CA MET A 1 7.84 -44.00 -41.32
C MET A 1 9.18 -44.37 -40.67
N ARG A 2 10.09 -45.03 -41.39
CA ARG A 2 11.44 -45.40 -40.87
C ARG A 2 12.60 -44.98 -41.80
N ALA A 3 12.34 -44.10 -42.77
CA ALA A 3 13.37 -43.60 -43.70
C ALA A 3 13.86 -42.16 -43.37
N THR A 4 13.12 -41.40 -42.57
CA THR A 4 13.39 -39.95 -42.38
C THR A 4 14.34 -39.62 -41.22
N ALA A 5 14.57 -40.54 -40.29
CA ALA A 5 15.52 -40.36 -39.18
C ALA A 5 16.96 -40.77 -39.54
N LEU A 6 17.12 -41.69 -40.51
CA LEU A 6 18.44 -42.15 -40.96
C LEU A 6 19.09 -41.12 -41.90
N GLY A 7 18.30 -40.46 -42.76
CA GLY A 7 18.77 -39.37 -43.63
C GLY A 7 19.32 -38.18 -42.85
N LYS A 8 18.66 -37.75 -41.76
CA LYS A 8 19.14 -36.63 -40.93
C LYS A 8 20.43 -36.96 -40.16
N LYS A 9 20.63 -38.21 -39.74
CA LYS A 9 21.88 -38.63 -39.08
C LYS A 9 23.05 -38.77 -40.05
N ILE A 10 22.80 -39.20 -41.29
CA ILE A 10 23.82 -39.30 -42.33
C ILE A 10 24.26 -37.91 -42.79
N THR A 11 23.34 -36.95 -42.96
CA THR A 11 23.69 -35.56 -43.31
C THR A 11 24.44 -34.85 -42.19
N LEU A 12 24.13 -35.11 -40.92
CA LEU A 12 24.88 -34.52 -39.81
C LEU A 12 26.30 -35.12 -39.67
N LEU A 13 26.46 -36.42 -39.95
CA LEU A 13 27.77 -37.07 -39.97
C LEU A 13 28.63 -36.64 -41.15
N THR A 14 28.07 -36.47 -42.36
CA THR A 14 28.84 -35.97 -43.51
C THR A 14 29.22 -34.50 -43.37
N THR A 15 28.36 -33.65 -42.80
CA THR A 15 28.74 -32.25 -42.53
C THR A 15 29.78 -32.15 -41.41
N ALA A 16 29.71 -32.97 -40.36
CA ALA A 16 30.73 -33.04 -39.32
C ALA A 16 32.06 -33.64 -39.82
N PHE A 17 32.02 -34.61 -40.73
CA PHE A 17 33.21 -35.21 -41.34
C PHE A 17 33.86 -34.27 -42.37
N ILE A 18 33.08 -33.51 -43.14
CA ILE A 18 33.61 -32.46 -44.04
C ILE A 18 34.21 -31.31 -43.21
N LEU A 19 33.61 -30.93 -42.08
CA LEU A 19 34.18 -29.93 -41.18
C LEU A 19 35.46 -30.43 -40.50
N ALA A 20 35.50 -31.69 -40.05
CA ALA A 20 36.68 -32.32 -39.43
C ALA A 20 37.82 -32.62 -40.42
N VAL A 21 37.50 -32.94 -41.68
CA VAL A 21 38.50 -33.09 -42.74
C VAL A 21 38.99 -31.73 -43.22
N SER A 22 38.14 -30.69 -43.23
CA SER A 22 38.58 -29.32 -43.55
C SER A 22 39.49 -28.71 -42.49
N THR A 23 39.35 -29.08 -41.20
CA THR A 23 40.29 -28.70 -40.15
C THR A 23 41.57 -29.54 -40.16
N LEU A 24 41.53 -30.79 -40.66
CA LEU A 24 42.73 -31.60 -40.87
C LEU A 24 43.54 -31.13 -42.10
N THR A 25 42.91 -30.73 -43.21
CA THR A 25 43.64 -30.22 -44.38
C THR A 25 44.16 -28.81 -44.21
N ALA A 26 43.60 -28.01 -43.30
CA ALA A 26 44.12 -26.70 -42.92
C ALA A 26 45.28 -26.75 -41.91
N SER A 27 45.49 -27.89 -41.23
CA SER A 27 46.59 -28.08 -40.26
C SER A 27 47.75 -28.93 -40.78
N VAL A 28 47.62 -29.55 -41.96
CA VAL A 28 48.68 -30.38 -42.56
C VAL A 28 49.85 -29.58 -43.21
N PRO A 29 49.77 -28.28 -43.54
CA PRO A 29 50.99 -27.50 -43.78
C PRO A 29 51.77 -27.14 -42.49
N PHE A 30 51.17 -27.31 -41.30
CA PHE A 30 51.67 -26.69 -40.07
C PHE A 30 52.58 -27.60 -39.20
N ILE A 31 52.60 -28.92 -39.42
CA ILE A 31 53.43 -29.84 -38.62
C ILE A 31 54.70 -30.33 -39.35
N LEU A 32 54.93 -29.93 -40.61
CA LEU A 32 56.17 -30.23 -41.35
C LEU A 32 57.10 -29.03 -41.60
N SER A 33 56.84 -27.84 -41.07
CA SER A 33 57.75 -26.68 -41.21
C SER A 33 58.58 -26.33 -39.96
N GLN A 34 58.58 -27.19 -38.93
CA GLN A 34 59.57 -27.10 -37.85
C GLN A 34 60.96 -27.64 -38.22
N ASN A 35 61.20 -27.96 -39.49
CA ASN A 35 62.54 -27.80 -40.01
C ASN A 35 62.75 -26.31 -40.18
N ALA A 36 63.68 -25.75 -39.38
CA ALA A 36 64.27 -24.44 -39.59
C ALA A 36 64.39 -24.15 -41.09
N SER A 37 63.42 -23.42 -41.66
CA SER A 37 63.66 -22.65 -42.87
C SER A 37 64.63 -21.58 -42.43
N ALA A 38 65.91 -21.93 -42.53
CA ALA A 38 67.00 -21.01 -42.60
C ALA A 38 66.61 -19.97 -43.65
N VAL A 39 66.05 -18.86 -43.18
CA VAL A 39 66.00 -17.64 -43.97
C VAL A 39 67.44 -17.39 -44.35
N ALA A 40 67.71 -17.41 -45.65
CA ALA A 40 68.99 -17.08 -46.21
C ALA A 40 69.29 -15.63 -45.82
N GLY A 41 70.16 -15.44 -44.84
CA GLY A 41 70.58 -14.10 -44.45
C GLY A 41 71.49 -14.08 -43.24
N THR A 42 72.39 -13.11 -43.21
CA THR A 42 73.28 -12.81 -42.09
C THR A 42 72.49 -12.28 -40.90
N THR A 43 73.07 -12.44 -39.71
CA THR A 43 72.53 -11.87 -38.46
C THR A 43 73.28 -10.59 -38.15
N VAL A 44 72.56 -9.50 -37.91
CA VAL A 44 73.09 -8.25 -37.35
C VAL A 44 72.64 -8.16 -35.89
N SER A 45 73.55 -7.87 -34.97
CA SER A 45 73.26 -7.86 -33.52
C SER A 45 73.83 -6.63 -32.81
N GLY A 46 73.27 -6.32 -31.64
CA GLY A 46 73.76 -5.23 -30.79
C GLY A 46 73.40 -3.84 -31.33
N ILE A 47 72.33 -3.72 -32.11
CA ILE A 47 71.89 -2.45 -32.69
C ILE A 47 71.39 -1.52 -31.58
N THR A 48 71.95 -0.31 -31.51
CA THR A 48 71.62 0.73 -30.52
C THR A 48 71.20 2.07 -31.13
N THR A 49 71.30 2.23 -32.46
CA THR A 49 71.04 3.49 -33.15
C THR A 49 70.00 3.32 -34.26
N PHE A 50 69.34 4.43 -34.62
CA PHE A 50 68.34 4.45 -35.67
C PHE A 50 68.93 4.08 -37.04
N ASP A 51 70.04 4.70 -37.43
CA ASP A 51 70.67 4.46 -38.73
C ASP A 51 71.08 2.99 -38.89
N ALA A 52 71.70 2.39 -37.87
CA ALA A 52 72.07 0.98 -37.92
C ALA A 52 70.85 0.05 -38.02
N PHE A 53 69.73 0.40 -37.36
CA PHE A 53 68.50 -0.38 -37.49
C PHE A 53 67.90 -0.22 -38.89
N LYS A 54 67.86 1.00 -39.41
CA LYS A 54 67.36 1.31 -40.76
C LYS A 54 68.21 0.63 -41.84
N ASP A 55 69.52 0.65 -41.72
CA ASP A 55 70.45 -0.03 -42.63
C ASP A 55 70.21 -1.54 -42.62
N ALA A 56 70.06 -2.15 -41.44
CA ALA A 56 69.75 -3.57 -41.31
C ALA A 56 68.38 -3.95 -41.91
N LEU A 57 67.36 -3.08 -41.79
CA LEU A 57 66.06 -3.27 -42.44
C LEU A 57 66.15 -3.22 -43.97
N ASN A 58 67.09 -2.43 -44.52
CA ASN A 58 67.26 -2.27 -45.97
C ASN A 58 68.24 -3.26 -46.62
N ASP A 59 69.14 -3.88 -45.85
CA ASP A 59 70.13 -4.82 -46.39
C ASP A 59 69.45 -6.14 -46.83
N PRO A 60 69.46 -6.48 -48.14
CA PRO A 60 68.83 -7.70 -48.65
C PRO A 60 69.51 -8.98 -48.15
N ASN A 61 70.73 -8.88 -47.62
CA ASN A 61 71.47 -10.04 -47.11
C ASN A 61 71.17 -10.32 -45.64
N VAL A 62 70.46 -9.45 -44.92
CA VAL A 62 70.24 -9.60 -43.46
C VAL A 62 68.90 -10.29 -43.19
N GLY A 63 68.91 -11.51 -42.68
CA GLY A 63 67.67 -12.24 -42.34
C GLY A 63 67.20 -12.01 -40.90
N TYR A 64 68.15 -11.69 -40.01
CA TYR A 64 67.91 -11.61 -38.57
C TYR A 64 68.52 -10.32 -38.00
N ILE A 65 67.68 -9.57 -37.28
CA ILE A 65 68.04 -8.28 -36.69
C ILE A 65 67.83 -8.37 -35.18
N ASN A 66 68.91 -8.30 -34.41
CA ASN A 66 68.87 -8.26 -32.96
C ASN A 66 69.24 -6.86 -32.46
N LEU A 67 68.27 -6.18 -31.86
CA LEU A 67 68.52 -4.96 -31.10
C LEU A 67 69.32 -5.29 -29.83
N ALA A 68 70.09 -4.33 -29.33
CA ALA A 68 70.61 -4.42 -27.98
C ALA A 68 69.44 -4.52 -26.99
N SER A 69 69.67 -5.05 -25.79
CA SER A 69 68.60 -5.25 -24.80
C SER A 69 68.18 -3.94 -24.14
N LYS A 70 66.88 -3.66 -24.09
CA LYS A 70 66.26 -2.53 -23.37
C LYS A 70 66.87 -1.17 -23.68
N VAL A 71 67.32 -0.95 -24.91
CA VAL A 71 67.81 0.36 -25.35
C VAL A 71 66.66 1.23 -25.86
N THR A 72 66.83 2.54 -25.80
CA THR A 72 65.90 3.49 -26.42
C THR A 72 66.55 4.07 -27.67
N ILE A 73 65.90 3.88 -28.82
CA ILE A 73 66.30 4.41 -30.12
C ILE A 73 65.32 5.51 -30.50
N THR A 74 65.82 6.74 -30.59
CA THR A 74 65.04 7.86 -31.12
C THR A 74 65.06 7.81 -32.65
N ALA A 75 63.88 7.67 -33.25
CA ALA A 75 63.69 7.64 -34.68
C ALA A 75 63.24 9.03 -35.18
N PRO A 76 64.03 9.72 -36.03
CA PRO A 76 63.64 11.02 -36.58
C PRO A 76 62.54 10.91 -37.65
N GLU A 77 62.28 9.69 -38.14
CA GLU A 77 61.30 9.35 -39.16
C GLU A 77 60.80 7.91 -38.96
N LYS A 78 59.74 7.52 -39.67
CA LYS A 78 59.20 6.16 -39.61
C LYS A 78 60.18 5.10 -40.11
N LEU A 79 60.20 3.94 -39.45
CA LEU A 79 60.92 2.75 -39.93
C LEU A 79 60.05 1.99 -40.92
N VAL A 80 60.54 1.75 -42.14
CA VAL A 80 59.81 1.03 -43.18
C VAL A 80 60.53 -0.28 -43.51
N LEU A 81 59.83 -1.40 -43.35
CA LEU A 81 60.27 -2.71 -43.80
C LEU A 81 59.59 -3.05 -45.13
N SER A 82 60.39 -3.15 -46.21
CA SER A 82 59.90 -3.35 -47.58
C SER A 82 60.40 -4.66 -48.22
N ARG A 83 60.88 -5.60 -47.41
CA ARG A 83 61.31 -6.94 -47.85
C ARG A 83 60.77 -8.04 -46.95
N SER A 84 60.46 -9.18 -47.56
CA SER A 84 59.95 -10.38 -46.88
C SER A 84 61.06 -11.11 -46.12
N ASP A 85 60.65 -12.09 -45.31
CA ASP A 85 61.56 -13.04 -44.63
C ASP A 85 62.52 -12.35 -43.64
N VAL A 86 61.99 -11.43 -42.82
CA VAL A 86 62.78 -10.71 -41.81
C VAL A 86 62.32 -11.07 -40.41
N ARG A 87 63.28 -11.44 -39.55
CA ARG A 87 63.05 -11.65 -38.13
C ARG A 87 63.74 -10.58 -37.30
N ILE A 88 62.97 -9.86 -36.49
CA ILE A 88 63.43 -8.80 -35.62
C ILE A 88 63.27 -9.27 -34.18
N ASN A 89 64.35 -9.30 -33.43
CA ASN A 89 64.31 -9.44 -31.98
C ASN A 89 64.58 -8.07 -31.34
N GLY A 90 63.54 -7.49 -30.76
CA GLY A 90 63.60 -6.19 -30.11
C GLY A 90 64.30 -6.22 -28.76
N ASN A 91 64.41 -7.38 -28.09
CA ASN A 91 64.98 -7.49 -26.74
C ASN A 91 64.40 -6.43 -25.76
N ASP A 92 63.08 -6.20 -25.83
CA ASP A 92 62.33 -5.20 -25.05
C ASP A 92 62.83 -3.75 -25.22
N SER A 93 63.54 -3.45 -26.31
CA SER A 93 63.97 -2.10 -26.66
C SER A 93 62.82 -1.22 -27.13
N THR A 94 62.99 0.08 -26.94
CA THR A 94 62.00 1.11 -27.26
C THR A 94 62.42 1.89 -28.49
N ILE A 95 61.55 1.98 -29.49
CA ILE A 95 61.69 2.91 -30.60
C ILE A 95 60.74 4.08 -30.35
N VAL A 96 61.29 5.29 -30.26
CA VAL A 96 60.51 6.52 -30.06
C VAL A 96 60.52 7.32 -31.35
N LEU A 97 59.38 7.43 -32.02
CA LEU A 97 59.23 8.34 -33.15
C LEU A 97 59.18 9.78 -32.62
N ASN A 98 60.16 10.59 -33.02
CA ASN A 98 60.30 11.98 -32.64
C ASN A 98 60.55 12.82 -33.90
N THR A 99 59.48 13.31 -34.53
CA THR A 99 59.56 14.16 -35.71
C THR A 99 59.67 15.63 -35.31
N ALA A 100 60.42 16.44 -36.07
CA ALA A 100 60.63 17.86 -35.79
C ALA A 100 59.35 18.74 -35.88
N THR A 101 58.20 18.15 -36.25
CA THR A 101 56.89 18.79 -36.45
C THR A 101 55.85 18.33 -35.43
N SER A 102 56.31 17.96 -34.23
CA SER A 102 55.61 17.27 -33.14
C SER A 102 54.43 18.02 -32.47
N SER A 103 53.53 18.64 -33.22
CA SER A 103 52.14 18.70 -32.73
C SER A 103 51.56 17.29 -32.89
N LEU A 104 51.22 16.63 -31.78
CA LEU A 104 50.40 15.41 -31.77
C LEU A 104 48.92 15.75 -32.02
N GLU A 105 48.68 16.70 -32.94
CA GLU A 105 47.35 17.17 -33.28
C GLU A 105 47.06 16.83 -34.74
N GLY A 106 46.10 15.92 -34.93
CA GLY A 106 45.54 15.57 -36.22
C GLY A 106 46.31 14.47 -36.94
N TRP A 107 45.57 13.73 -37.76
CA TRP A 107 46.08 12.57 -38.50
C TRP A 107 47.14 12.96 -39.55
N LYS A 108 48.34 12.39 -39.44
CA LYS A 108 49.50 12.63 -40.33
C LYS A 108 50.02 11.37 -41.02
N SER A 109 49.46 10.20 -40.70
CA SER A 109 49.98 8.89 -41.14
C SER A 109 51.38 8.59 -40.57
N ASP A 110 51.65 9.09 -39.36
CA ASP A 110 52.93 8.93 -38.67
C ASP A 110 52.93 7.65 -37.84
N TYR A 111 53.45 6.57 -38.44
CA TYR A 111 53.65 5.29 -37.77
C TYR A 111 55.09 5.15 -37.31
N VAL A 112 55.34 4.60 -36.12
CA VAL A 112 56.72 4.28 -35.70
C VAL A 112 57.34 3.23 -36.63
N PHE A 113 56.57 2.18 -36.94
CA PHE A 113 57.00 1.07 -37.78
C PHE A 113 55.95 0.71 -38.83
N GLN A 114 56.37 0.60 -40.09
CA GLN A 114 55.52 0.23 -41.22
C GLN A 114 56.08 -1.02 -41.91
N ALA A 115 55.33 -2.12 -41.90
CA ALA A 115 55.56 -3.25 -42.79
C ALA A 115 54.81 -2.97 -44.10
N TYR A 116 55.49 -2.95 -45.24
CA TYR A 116 54.91 -2.57 -46.52
C TYR A 116 55.12 -3.60 -47.61
N ASN A 117 54.05 -4.25 -48.05
CA ASN A 117 54.05 -5.28 -49.08
C ASN A 117 55.03 -6.44 -48.81
N VAL A 118 55.05 -6.93 -47.56
CA VAL A 118 55.97 -7.98 -47.11
C VAL A 118 55.25 -9.20 -46.58
N SER A 119 55.90 -10.35 -46.63
CA SER A 119 55.41 -11.61 -46.07
C SER A 119 56.46 -12.25 -45.18
N ASN A 120 56.03 -13.18 -44.31
CA ASN A 120 56.91 -13.92 -43.41
C ASN A 120 57.81 -13.01 -42.53
N VAL A 121 57.22 -11.94 -41.98
CA VAL A 121 57.91 -11.06 -41.03
C VAL A 121 57.56 -11.48 -39.60
N GLU A 122 58.58 -11.59 -38.76
CA GLU A 122 58.41 -11.86 -37.33
C GLU A 122 59.07 -10.77 -36.49
N ILE A 123 58.35 -10.23 -35.51
CA ILE A 123 58.89 -9.25 -34.56
C ILE A 123 58.68 -9.78 -33.15
N ASN A 124 59.76 -9.94 -32.40
CA ASN A 124 59.73 -10.47 -31.04
C ASN A 124 60.11 -9.37 -30.03
N SER A 125 59.25 -9.10 -29.05
CA SER A 125 59.51 -8.21 -27.91
C SER A 125 60.06 -6.81 -28.27
N LEU A 126 59.20 -5.93 -28.77
CA LEU A 126 59.55 -4.56 -29.18
C LEU A 126 58.58 -3.54 -28.56
N ARG A 127 59.09 -2.40 -28.12
CA ARG A 127 58.28 -1.27 -27.64
C ARG A 127 58.32 -0.15 -28.67
N VAL A 128 57.18 0.44 -29.00
CA VAL A 128 57.08 1.59 -29.91
C VAL A 128 56.32 2.73 -29.23
N LYS A 129 56.77 3.98 -29.46
CA LYS A 129 56.19 5.18 -28.85
C LYS A 129 56.17 6.36 -29.81
N GLY A 130 55.15 7.21 -29.69
CA GLY A 130 54.98 8.43 -30.48
C GLY A 130 54.30 8.19 -31.84
N GLY A 131 54.00 9.27 -32.57
CA GLY A 131 53.23 9.22 -33.81
C GLY A 131 51.72 9.05 -33.61
N ASP A 132 51.01 8.94 -34.74
CA ASP A 132 49.57 8.62 -34.77
C ASP A 132 49.31 7.21 -34.25
N ALA A 133 50.25 6.31 -34.53
CA ALA A 133 50.11 4.88 -34.32
C ALA A 133 51.47 4.18 -34.17
N GLY A 134 51.50 3.04 -33.49
CA GLY A 134 52.72 2.26 -33.30
C GLY A 134 53.13 1.52 -34.57
N PHE A 135 52.23 0.68 -35.09
CA PHE A 135 52.47 -0.15 -36.25
C PHE A 135 51.45 0.10 -37.36
N LEU A 136 51.93 0.07 -38.61
CA LEU A 136 51.10 -0.15 -39.78
C LEU A 136 51.48 -1.47 -40.45
N ILE A 137 50.53 -2.40 -40.49
CA ILE A 137 50.62 -3.62 -41.29
C ILE A 137 49.99 -3.32 -42.65
N ASN A 138 50.79 -2.85 -43.60
CA ASN A 138 50.36 -2.34 -44.90
C ASN A 138 50.49 -3.40 -46.00
N GLY A 139 49.40 -4.02 -46.40
CA GLY A 139 49.37 -5.11 -47.38
C GLY A 139 50.37 -6.23 -47.08
N SER A 140 50.52 -6.58 -45.80
CA SER A 140 51.63 -7.41 -45.30
C SER A 140 51.17 -8.55 -44.40
N GLN A 141 51.99 -9.60 -44.28
CA GLN A 141 51.83 -10.68 -43.30
C GLN A 141 52.90 -10.57 -42.22
N VAL A 142 52.48 -10.26 -40.99
CA VAL A 142 53.37 -10.03 -39.84
C VAL A 142 52.93 -10.86 -38.65
N THR A 143 53.88 -11.49 -37.97
CA THR A 143 53.69 -12.17 -36.69
C THR A 143 54.38 -11.39 -35.58
N LEU A 144 53.63 -10.96 -34.56
CA LEU A 144 54.17 -10.36 -33.34
C LEU A 144 54.28 -11.43 -32.25
N LYS A 145 55.48 -11.61 -31.72
CA LYS A 145 55.86 -12.55 -30.66
C LYS A 145 56.38 -11.79 -29.43
N GLY A 146 56.45 -12.46 -28.28
CA GLY A 146 56.99 -11.85 -27.05
C GLY A 146 56.10 -10.71 -26.51
N ASN A 147 56.69 -9.70 -25.88
CA ASN A 147 55.94 -8.55 -25.34
C ASN A 147 56.03 -7.34 -26.27
N THR A 148 54.96 -7.04 -27.00
CA THR A 148 54.89 -5.83 -27.83
C THR A 148 54.21 -4.69 -27.07
N HIS A 149 54.88 -3.55 -26.93
CA HIS A 149 54.30 -2.36 -26.28
C HIS A 149 53.99 -1.28 -27.33
N VAL A 150 52.81 -0.70 -27.24
CA VAL A 150 52.30 0.36 -28.15
C VAL A 150 51.86 1.56 -27.31
N ASP A 151 52.81 2.43 -26.99
CA ASP A 151 52.67 3.48 -25.96
C ASP A 151 52.54 4.88 -26.55
N GLY A 152 51.66 5.71 -25.99
CA GLY A 152 51.63 7.15 -26.27
C GLY A 152 51.34 7.54 -27.73
N HIS A 153 50.42 6.82 -28.39
CA HIS A 153 49.98 7.10 -29.77
C HIS A 153 48.67 7.91 -29.80
N GLU A 154 48.48 8.77 -30.81
CA GLU A 154 47.31 9.65 -30.91
C GLU A 154 46.01 8.87 -31.22
N PHE A 155 46.05 7.90 -32.14
CA PHE A 155 44.86 7.24 -32.69
C PHE A 155 44.74 5.75 -32.36
N GLY A 156 45.83 5.07 -31.99
CA GLY A 156 45.77 3.67 -31.54
C GLY A 156 47.11 2.94 -31.61
N GLY A 157 47.12 1.65 -31.26
CA GLY A 157 48.33 0.84 -31.29
C GLY A 157 48.75 0.36 -32.68
N ILE A 158 47.88 -0.41 -33.35
CA ILE A 158 48.22 -1.11 -34.60
C ILE A 158 47.12 -0.94 -35.65
N GLU A 159 47.49 -0.42 -36.82
CA GLU A 159 46.64 -0.45 -38.01
C GLU A 159 46.89 -1.72 -38.83
N VAL A 160 45.80 -2.41 -39.19
CA VAL A 160 45.81 -3.53 -40.14
C VAL A 160 45.00 -3.13 -41.37
N SER A 161 45.71 -2.78 -42.44
CA SER A 161 45.12 -2.16 -43.64
C SER A 161 45.92 -2.53 -44.88
N ARG A 162 45.25 -2.72 -46.01
CA ARG A 162 45.89 -2.92 -47.31
C ARG A 162 46.51 -1.61 -47.83
N GLY A 163 46.08 -0.46 -47.30
CA GLY A 163 46.40 0.84 -47.86
C GLY A 163 45.64 1.13 -49.17
N SER A 164 45.95 2.25 -49.81
CA SER A 164 45.22 2.75 -50.98
C SER A 164 45.57 2.06 -52.30
N SER A 165 46.66 1.30 -52.36
CA SER A 165 47.09 0.65 -53.60
C SER A 165 46.28 -0.63 -53.87
N PRO A 166 45.61 -0.75 -55.02
CA PRO A 166 44.84 -1.94 -55.36
C PRO A 166 45.72 -3.17 -55.67
N SER A 167 47.03 -3.00 -55.87
CA SER A 167 47.98 -4.09 -56.12
C SER A 167 48.42 -4.84 -54.86
N LEU A 168 48.13 -4.28 -53.68
CA LEU A 168 48.51 -4.89 -52.41
C LEU A 168 47.55 -6.03 -52.05
N SER A 169 48.07 -7.04 -51.34
CA SER A 169 47.22 -8.09 -50.75
C SER A 169 46.57 -7.58 -49.46
N ASN A 170 45.51 -8.24 -49.00
CA ASN A 170 44.95 -7.92 -47.68
C ASN A 170 45.98 -8.22 -46.57
N SER A 171 46.02 -7.34 -45.57
CA SER A 171 46.94 -7.49 -44.44
C SER A 171 46.54 -8.62 -43.52
N GLN A 172 47.54 -9.32 -42.98
CA GLN A 172 47.37 -10.35 -41.96
C GLN A 172 48.30 -10.07 -40.79
N LEU A 173 47.71 -9.84 -39.61
CA LEU A 173 48.43 -9.74 -38.36
C LEU A 173 48.19 -11.01 -37.55
N THR A 174 49.25 -11.71 -37.19
CA THR A 174 49.19 -12.84 -36.23
C THR A 174 49.80 -12.40 -34.91
N LEU A 175 49.07 -12.58 -33.81
CA LEU A 175 49.51 -12.23 -32.47
C LEU A 175 49.79 -13.51 -31.67
N GLN A 176 51.06 -13.79 -31.41
CA GLN A 176 51.55 -14.92 -30.61
C GLN A 176 52.21 -14.46 -29.29
N GLY A 177 52.21 -13.16 -29.03
CA GLY A 177 52.81 -12.52 -27.87
C GLY A 177 51.87 -11.50 -27.22
N ALA A 178 52.14 -11.09 -25.98
CA ALA A 178 51.28 -10.14 -25.27
C ALA A 178 51.39 -8.72 -25.86
N LEU A 179 50.25 -8.05 -26.01
CA LEU A 179 50.16 -6.62 -26.32
C LEU A 179 50.02 -5.81 -25.03
N TRP A 180 50.83 -4.76 -24.90
CA TRP A 180 50.93 -3.92 -23.71
C TRP A 180 50.83 -2.43 -24.05
N SER A 181 50.34 -1.66 -23.08
CA SER A 181 50.53 -0.22 -23.02
C SER A 181 50.60 0.24 -21.57
N GLU A 182 51.52 1.13 -21.26
CA GLU A 182 51.78 1.75 -19.96
C GLU A 182 50.94 3.03 -19.76
N SER A 183 50.27 3.53 -20.82
CA SER A 183 49.61 4.84 -20.82
C SER A 183 48.09 4.70 -20.59
N ALA A 184 47.60 4.77 -19.35
CA ALA A 184 46.15 4.79 -19.11
C ALA A 184 45.51 6.16 -19.47
N PRO A 185 44.31 6.20 -20.10
CA PRO A 185 43.58 5.09 -20.69
C PRO A 185 43.98 4.87 -22.17
N PHE A 186 44.75 3.83 -22.43
CA PHE A 186 45.13 3.35 -23.77
C PHE A 186 43.94 2.75 -24.56
N GLU A 187 42.72 2.89 -24.06
CA GLU A 187 41.53 2.27 -24.62
C GLU A 187 40.32 3.19 -24.51
N ALA A 188 40.51 4.48 -24.83
CA ALA A 188 39.39 5.34 -25.12
C ALA A 188 38.58 4.77 -26.32
N VAL A 189 37.29 5.10 -26.42
CA VAL A 189 36.38 4.62 -27.47
C VAL A 189 36.92 4.83 -28.90
N ASN A 190 37.90 5.72 -29.09
CA ASN A 190 38.54 6.03 -30.37
C ASN A 190 40.05 5.75 -30.44
N LYS A 191 40.62 5.01 -29.48
CA LYS A 191 42.05 4.62 -29.45
C LYS A 191 42.20 3.11 -29.22
N PRO A 192 42.01 2.26 -30.23
CA PRO A 192 42.06 0.82 -30.05
C PRO A 192 43.49 0.26 -29.97
N SER A 193 43.63 -0.92 -29.35
CA SER A 193 44.88 -1.70 -29.39
C SER A 193 45.21 -2.09 -30.84
N VAL A 194 44.20 -2.53 -31.59
CA VAL A 194 44.30 -2.85 -33.02
C VAL A 194 43.04 -2.35 -33.73
N TRP A 195 43.17 -1.76 -34.91
CA TRP A 195 42.04 -1.57 -35.82
C TRP A 195 42.30 -2.20 -37.17
N VAL A 196 41.24 -2.78 -37.71
CA VAL A 196 41.23 -3.41 -39.03
C VAL A 196 40.36 -2.56 -39.94
N VAL A 197 40.88 -2.15 -41.09
CA VAL A 197 40.05 -1.51 -42.11
C VAL A 197 39.22 -2.58 -42.80
N ASP A 198 37.90 -2.40 -42.83
CA ASP A 198 36.96 -3.45 -43.25
C ASP A 198 37.26 -3.91 -44.67
N GLY A 199 37.35 -5.23 -44.86
CA GLY A 199 37.68 -5.85 -46.14
C GLY A 199 39.15 -5.71 -46.58
N GLN A 200 40.01 -5.03 -45.79
CA GLN A 200 41.42 -4.81 -46.14
C GLN A 200 42.42 -5.63 -45.31
N GLY A 201 41.97 -6.34 -44.28
CA GLY A 201 42.86 -7.19 -43.49
C GLY A 201 42.15 -8.08 -42.49
N SER A 202 42.94 -8.80 -41.71
CA SER A 202 42.48 -9.70 -40.65
C SER A 202 43.51 -9.83 -39.53
N VAL A 203 43.03 -10.21 -38.34
CA VAL A 203 43.85 -10.42 -37.14
C VAL A 203 43.58 -11.81 -36.59
N ASP A 204 44.62 -12.63 -36.50
CA ASP A 204 44.60 -13.87 -35.73
C ASP A 204 45.18 -13.61 -34.34
N SER A 205 44.34 -13.80 -33.32
CA SER A 205 44.66 -13.61 -31.90
C SER A 205 44.47 -14.88 -31.08
N THR A 206 44.30 -16.03 -31.74
CA THR A 206 43.94 -17.31 -31.08
C THR A 206 45.04 -17.83 -30.15
N ALA A 207 46.30 -17.52 -30.45
CA ALA A 207 47.47 -17.91 -29.66
C ALA A 207 47.85 -16.89 -28.57
N LEU A 208 47.04 -15.84 -28.33
CA LEU A 208 47.34 -14.82 -27.34
C LEU A 208 47.15 -15.30 -25.89
N TYR A 209 48.09 -14.91 -25.02
CA TYR A 209 47.90 -14.96 -23.56
C TYR A 209 46.82 -13.99 -23.06
N GLN A 210 46.59 -12.87 -23.77
CA GLN A 210 45.54 -11.89 -23.47
C GLN A 210 44.59 -11.77 -24.68
N LYS A 211 43.36 -12.27 -24.56
CA LYS A 211 42.41 -12.27 -25.69
C LYS A 211 42.02 -10.83 -26.06
N LEU A 212 41.87 -10.54 -27.35
CA LEU A 212 41.27 -9.29 -27.81
C LEU A 212 39.75 -9.42 -27.83
N THR A 213 39.04 -8.37 -27.41
CA THR A 213 37.57 -8.28 -27.55
C THR A 213 37.24 -7.24 -28.62
N ALA A 214 36.40 -7.63 -29.58
CA ALA A 214 35.80 -6.67 -30.51
C ALA A 214 34.75 -5.85 -29.78
N VAL A 215 34.90 -4.52 -29.79
CA VAL A 215 33.87 -3.62 -29.27
C VAL A 215 33.05 -3.12 -30.45
N SER A 216 31.71 -3.18 -30.35
CA SER A 216 30.78 -2.76 -31.40
C SER A 216 30.72 -1.24 -31.64
N TYR A 217 31.79 -0.49 -31.35
CA TYR A 217 31.90 0.87 -31.85
C TYR A 217 32.30 0.80 -33.32
N VAL A 218 31.30 0.87 -34.20
CA VAL A 218 31.51 0.88 -35.65
C VAL A 218 31.85 2.30 -36.07
N ALA A 219 33.12 2.67 -36.01
CA ALA A 219 33.60 3.73 -36.89
C ALA A 219 33.34 3.22 -38.34
N PRO A 220 32.60 3.95 -39.19
CA PRO A 220 32.22 3.45 -40.50
C PRO A 220 33.43 2.92 -41.30
N GLY A 221 33.41 1.63 -41.67
CA GLY A 221 34.46 0.97 -42.44
C GLY A 221 35.67 0.49 -41.64
N LYS A 222 35.60 0.44 -40.29
CA LYS A 222 36.67 -0.09 -39.44
C LYS A 222 36.13 -0.98 -38.31
N THR A 223 36.88 -2.02 -37.97
CA THR A 223 36.68 -2.88 -36.80
C THR A 223 37.73 -2.58 -35.75
N TYR A 224 37.33 -2.17 -34.55
CA TYR A 224 38.22 -1.88 -33.42
C TYR A 224 38.31 -3.06 -32.44
N LEU A 225 39.54 -3.44 -32.11
CA LEU A 225 39.87 -4.50 -31.16
C LEU A 225 40.60 -3.90 -29.97
N TYR A 226 40.09 -4.21 -28.78
CA TYR A 226 40.67 -3.78 -27.51
C TYR A 226 41.22 -4.99 -26.76
N ARG A 227 42.24 -4.76 -25.94
CA ARG A 227 42.78 -5.77 -25.06
C ARG A 227 41.71 -6.11 -24.02
N ASN A 228 41.36 -7.38 -23.90
CA ASN A 228 40.56 -7.84 -22.78
C ASN A 228 41.47 -7.90 -21.55
N VAL A 229 41.73 -6.75 -20.94
CA VAL A 229 42.40 -6.73 -19.65
C VAL A 229 41.41 -7.32 -18.68
N SER A 230 41.70 -8.53 -18.18
CA SER A 230 41.14 -8.94 -16.91
C SER A 230 41.65 -7.93 -15.88
N VAL A 231 40.86 -6.89 -15.63
CA VAL A 231 41.16 -5.89 -14.62
C VAL A 231 41.25 -6.61 -13.29
N ALA A 232 42.45 -6.61 -12.72
CA ALA A 232 42.67 -7.24 -11.43
C ALA A 232 41.84 -6.47 -10.39
N ASN A 233 40.81 -7.13 -9.84
CA ASN A 233 39.88 -6.54 -8.87
C ASN A 233 39.07 -5.33 -9.43
N PRO A 234 38.19 -5.57 -10.41
CA PRO A 234 37.43 -4.50 -11.06
C PRO A 234 36.51 -3.77 -10.07
N VAL A 235 36.25 -2.49 -10.30
CA VAL A 235 35.25 -1.74 -9.53
C VAL A 235 33.84 -2.16 -9.90
N ALA A 236 33.57 -2.27 -11.21
CA ALA A 236 32.25 -2.58 -11.72
C ALA A 236 32.30 -3.62 -12.85
N THR A 237 31.22 -4.39 -12.99
CA THR A 237 31.03 -5.34 -14.08
C THR A 237 29.70 -5.05 -14.76
N ASN A 238 29.73 -4.87 -16.08
CA ASN A 238 28.52 -4.87 -16.89
C ASN A 238 28.06 -6.33 -17.07
N LEU A 239 26.97 -6.70 -16.38
CA LEU A 239 26.47 -8.08 -16.36
C LEU A 239 25.95 -8.53 -17.72
N ASN A 240 25.40 -7.60 -18.52
CA ASN A 240 24.87 -7.89 -19.85
C ASN A 240 25.99 -8.23 -20.84
N LYS A 241 27.14 -7.54 -20.73
CA LYS A 241 28.30 -7.73 -21.62
C LYS A 241 29.37 -8.66 -21.06
N GLN A 242 29.24 -9.08 -19.80
CA GLN A 242 30.26 -9.81 -19.05
C GLN A 242 31.63 -9.12 -19.09
N GLN A 243 31.62 -7.79 -19.02
CA GLN A 243 32.81 -6.96 -19.15
C GLN A 243 33.07 -6.21 -17.84
N ALA A 244 34.33 -6.22 -17.42
CA ALA A 244 34.77 -5.61 -16.17
C ALA A 244 35.46 -4.26 -16.42
N TYR A 245 35.35 -3.36 -15.43
CA TYR A 245 35.81 -1.97 -15.53
C TYR A 245 36.45 -1.52 -14.20
N ASP A 246 37.47 -0.65 -14.30
CA ASP A 246 38.19 -0.08 -13.17
C ASP A 246 37.46 1.05 -12.46
N SER A 247 36.37 1.57 -13.03
CA SER A 247 35.54 2.60 -12.41
C SER A 247 34.07 2.46 -12.79
N ILE A 248 33.19 3.13 -12.04
CA ILE A 248 31.75 3.20 -12.37
C ILE A 248 31.55 4.00 -13.67
N GLU A 249 32.30 5.08 -13.85
CA GLU A 249 32.19 5.98 -15.00
C GLU A 249 32.59 5.30 -16.32
N SER A 250 33.67 4.50 -16.30
CA SER A 250 34.09 3.73 -17.48
C SER A 250 33.06 2.66 -17.83
N ALA A 251 32.45 2.01 -16.83
CA ALA A 251 31.35 1.08 -17.03
C ALA A 251 30.13 1.77 -17.66
N ILE A 252 29.72 2.95 -17.17
CA ILE A 252 28.63 3.76 -17.74
C ILE A 252 28.96 4.20 -19.17
N ALA A 253 30.18 4.68 -19.42
CA ALA A 253 30.63 5.14 -20.73
C ALA A 253 30.55 4.04 -21.80
N ALA A 254 30.82 2.79 -21.43
CA ALA A 254 30.72 1.63 -22.32
C ALA A 254 29.32 0.96 -22.32
N ALA A 255 28.45 1.28 -21.37
CA ALA A 255 27.12 0.70 -21.25
C ALA A 255 26.18 1.10 -22.40
N SER A 256 25.32 0.16 -22.77
CA SER A 256 24.15 0.36 -23.62
C SER A 256 22.89 0.60 -22.77
N THR A 257 21.83 1.14 -23.37
CA THR A 257 20.53 1.31 -22.71
C THR A 257 20.02 -0.01 -22.14
N GLY A 258 19.62 0.00 -20.87
CA GLY A 258 19.10 -1.16 -20.15
C GLY A 258 20.16 -2.06 -19.51
N ASP A 259 21.46 -1.79 -19.72
CA ASP A 259 22.53 -2.58 -19.09
C ASP A 259 22.50 -2.45 -17.56
N THR A 260 22.91 -3.52 -16.87
CA THR A 260 23.12 -3.56 -15.42
C THR A 260 24.61 -3.56 -15.11
N LEU A 261 25.04 -2.56 -14.34
CA LEU A 261 26.41 -2.34 -13.89
C LEU A 261 26.48 -2.69 -12.40
N GLN A 262 27.05 -3.85 -12.08
CA GLN A 262 27.19 -4.32 -10.71
C GLN A 262 28.51 -3.86 -10.09
N LEU A 263 28.49 -3.34 -8.87
CA LEU A 263 29.70 -3.03 -8.10
C LEU A 263 30.27 -4.30 -7.47
N ASN A 264 31.58 -4.50 -7.62
CA ASN A 264 32.27 -5.68 -7.09
C ASN A 264 32.91 -5.43 -5.72
N LYS A 265 33.14 -4.16 -5.37
CA LYS A 265 33.78 -3.72 -4.13
C LYS A 265 33.27 -2.35 -3.71
N ASP A 266 33.57 -1.98 -2.46
CA ASP A 266 33.31 -0.61 -1.98
C ASP A 266 34.15 0.39 -2.79
N VAL A 267 33.58 1.58 -3.01
CA VAL A 267 34.14 2.60 -3.90
C VAL A 267 34.32 3.90 -3.14
N THR A 268 35.51 4.50 -3.24
CA THR A 268 35.76 5.86 -2.79
C THR A 268 35.81 6.79 -4.00
N LEU A 269 34.91 7.77 -4.04
CA LEU A 269 34.80 8.72 -5.12
C LEU A 269 35.64 9.97 -4.83
N THR A 270 36.42 10.41 -5.81
CA THR A 270 37.10 11.72 -5.79
C THR A 270 36.33 12.78 -6.59
N GLN A 271 35.27 12.37 -7.27
CA GLN A 271 34.40 13.21 -8.09
C GLN A 271 33.00 12.57 -8.20
N PRO A 272 31.96 13.32 -8.63
CA PRO A 272 30.62 12.77 -8.84
C PRO A 272 30.57 11.73 -9.96
N VAL A 273 29.74 10.70 -9.77
CA VAL A 273 29.35 9.76 -10.83
C VAL A 273 28.18 10.34 -11.63
N GLN A 274 28.39 10.53 -12.93
CA GLN A 274 27.36 11.01 -13.85
C GLN A 274 26.59 9.82 -14.44
N VAL A 275 25.34 9.63 -14.03
CA VAL A 275 24.44 8.61 -14.59
C VAL A 275 23.62 9.25 -15.73
N ASN A 276 24.28 9.41 -16.87
CA ASN A 276 23.76 10.06 -18.08
C ASN A 276 23.23 9.08 -19.13
N LYS A 277 23.12 7.79 -18.79
CA LYS A 277 22.49 6.76 -19.61
C LYS A 277 21.41 6.01 -18.84
N PRO A 278 20.37 5.50 -19.53
CA PRO A 278 19.32 4.66 -18.94
C PRO A 278 19.88 3.28 -18.56
N VAL A 279 20.64 3.20 -17.47
CA VAL A 279 21.28 1.97 -16.97
C VAL A 279 20.85 1.68 -15.54
N THR A 280 21.03 0.44 -15.11
CA THR A 280 20.90 0.05 -13.70
C THR A 280 22.29 0.04 -13.04
N ILE A 281 22.49 0.83 -12.00
CA ILE A 281 23.63 0.73 -11.09
C ILE A 281 23.21 -0.17 -9.93
N ASP A 282 23.75 -1.40 -9.89
CA ASP A 282 23.51 -2.37 -8.83
C ASP A 282 24.69 -2.39 -7.87
N GLY A 283 24.50 -1.90 -6.67
CA GLY A 283 25.52 -1.88 -5.65
C GLY A 283 25.91 -3.25 -5.13
N ALA A 284 25.09 -4.30 -5.30
CA ALA A 284 25.32 -5.62 -4.69
C ALA A 284 25.72 -5.56 -3.19
N GLY A 285 25.11 -4.63 -2.44
CA GLY A 285 25.36 -4.37 -1.02
C GLY A 285 26.63 -3.56 -0.71
N LYS A 286 27.33 -3.02 -1.72
CA LYS A 286 28.56 -2.24 -1.54
C LYS A 286 28.29 -0.80 -1.10
N THR A 287 29.32 -0.19 -0.52
CA THR A 287 29.32 1.21 -0.08
C THR A 287 30.04 2.09 -1.09
N VAL A 288 29.45 3.24 -1.40
CA VAL A 288 30.04 4.32 -2.21
C VAL A 288 30.25 5.54 -1.30
N THR A 289 31.51 5.89 -1.07
CA THR A 289 31.91 6.98 -0.17
C THR A 289 32.44 8.15 -0.98
N SER A 290 31.82 9.32 -0.85
CA SER A 290 32.34 10.57 -1.38
C SER A 290 33.51 11.09 -0.53
N ALA A 291 34.69 11.21 -1.15
CA ALA A 291 35.90 11.80 -0.56
C ALA A 291 36.26 13.12 -1.26
N PHE A 292 35.25 13.94 -1.54
CA PHE A 292 35.41 15.28 -2.10
C PHE A 292 34.42 16.24 -1.46
N ASP A 293 34.74 17.53 -1.53
CA ASP A 293 33.86 18.61 -1.11
C ASP A 293 33.13 19.20 -2.33
N ARG A 294 31.87 19.53 -2.13
CA ARG A 294 31.06 20.36 -3.03
C ARG A 294 31.70 21.73 -3.15
N THR A 295 31.95 22.14 -4.39
CA THR A 295 32.46 23.47 -4.74
C THR A 295 31.50 24.23 -5.65
N SER A 296 30.57 23.53 -6.30
CA SER A 296 29.57 24.09 -7.20
C SER A 296 28.35 23.16 -7.29
N ASN A 297 27.37 23.51 -8.12
CA ASN A 297 26.25 22.63 -8.44
C ASN A 297 26.65 21.44 -9.35
N LEU A 298 27.82 21.49 -10.00
CA LEU A 298 28.30 20.40 -10.86
C LEU A 298 28.84 19.21 -10.07
N ASN A 299 29.24 19.42 -8.81
CA ASN A 299 29.76 18.40 -7.92
C ASN A 299 29.04 18.34 -6.56
N ASN A 300 27.74 18.61 -6.57
CA ASN A 300 26.94 18.66 -5.36
C ASN A 300 26.46 17.30 -4.86
N ALA A 301 26.72 16.18 -5.55
CA ALA A 301 26.25 14.86 -5.15
C ALA A 301 27.27 13.75 -5.44
N ALA A 302 27.16 12.60 -4.75
CA ALA A 302 27.90 11.40 -5.10
C ALA A 302 27.44 10.84 -6.47
N PHE A 303 26.12 10.71 -6.64
CA PHE A 303 25.49 10.34 -7.91
C PHE A 303 24.66 11.51 -8.44
N VAL A 304 24.92 11.89 -9.69
CA VAL A 304 24.11 12.86 -10.44
C VAL A 304 23.41 12.13 -11.58
N VAL A 305 22.10 11.96 -11.46
CA VAL A 305 21.27 11.20 -12.41
C VAL A 305 20.59 12.17 -13.37
N THR A 306 20.95 12.08 -14.65
CA THR A 306 20.44 12.93 -15.74
C THR A 306 19.78 12.14 -16.87
N ALA A 307 19.79 10.81 -16.80
CA ALA A 307 19.06 9.96 -17.74
C ALA A 307 17.69 9.52 -17.22
N ASN A 308 16.70 9.57 -18.11
CA ASN A 308 15.41 8.90 -17.90
C ASN A 308 15.61 7.40 -17.69
N ASN A 309 14.73 6.77 -16.91
CA ASN A 309 14.72 5.32 -16.66
C ASN A 309 16.03 4.75 -16.09
N ALA A 310 16.90 5.57 -15.51
CA ALA A 310 18.05 5.10 -14.75
C ALA A 310 17.60 4.49 -13.42
N THR A 311 18.25 3.42 -12.98
CA THR A 311 17.97 2.75 -11.70
C THR A 311 19.21 2.73 -10.82
N LEU A 312 19.07 3.09 -9.54
CA LEU A 312 20.10 2.83 -8.51
C LEU A 312 19.51 1.83 -7.51
N LYS A 313 20.24 0.73 -7.23
CA LYS A 313 19.77 -0.27 -6.29
C LYS A 313 20.85 -0.94 -5.46
N ASN A 314 20.48 -1.47 -4.30
CA ASN A 314 21.33 -2.32 -3.44
C ASN A 314 22.68 -1.68 -3.07
N LEU A 315 22.74 -0.39 -2.75
CA LEU A 315 23.98 0.27 -2.31
C LEU A 315 23.78 1.11 -1.06
N THR A 316 24.88 1.35 -0.35
CA THR A 316 24.98 2.45 0.61
C THR A 316 25.74 3.60 -0.03
N VAL A 317 25.23 4.82 0.07
CA VAL A 317 25.92 6.05 -0.33
C VAL A 317 26.17 6.88 0.92
N THR A 318 27.41 7.33 1.09
CA THR A 318 27.82 8.13 2.24
C THR A 318 28.96 9.09 1.86
N THR A 319 29.43 9.89 2.82
CA THR A 319 30.58 10.79 2.66
C THR A 319 31.52 10.63 3.85
N THR A 320 32.73 11.16 3.74
CA THR A 320 33.66 11.23 4.89
C THR A 320 33.02 11.96 6.06
N SER A 321 33.13 11.38 7.26
CA SER A 321 32.33 11.64 8.48
C SER A 321 32.39 13.05 9.09
N THR A 322 33.18 13.97 8.54
CA THR A 322 33.21 15.36 8.98
C THR A 322 32.30 16.24 8.12
N LEU A 323 31.05 16.42 8.56
CA LEU A 323 30.18 17.51 8.11
C LEU A 323 30.64 18.84 8.73
N THR A 324 31.89 19.25 8.46
CA THR A 324 32.43 20.52 8.96
C THR A 324 32.12 21.64 7.98
N ALA A 325 31.50 22.72 8.45
CA ALA A 325 31.32 23.93 7.65
C ALA A 325 32.65 24.68 7.54
N THR A 326 33.29 24.66 6.37
CA THR A 326 34.31 25.65 6.04
C THR A 326 33.57 26.85 5.47
N SER A 327 33.55 27.98 6.19
CA SER A 327 32.87 29.26 5.83
C SER A 327 31.35 29.40 6.11
N GLY A 328 30.77 28.59 6.98
CA GLY A 328 29.37 28.75 7.41
C GLY A 328 28.32 28.07 6.51
N PHE A 329 28.74 27.49 5.38
CA PHE A 329 27.95 26.52 4.63
C PHE A 329 28.64 25.15 4.65
N PRO A 330 27.89 24.05 4.82
CA PRO A 330 28.47 22.72 4.83
C PRO A 330 28.97 22.34 3.42
N THR A 331 30.17 21.76 3.37
CA THR A 331 30.92 21.53 2.13
C THR A 331 30.76 20.13 1.56
N LYS A 332 30.13 19.19 2.27
CA LYS A 332 29.96 17.81 1.75
C LYS A 332 28.88 17.72 0.67
N PRO A 333 28.92 16.71 -0.21
CA PRO A 333 27.88 16.52 -1.22
C PRO A 333 26.61 15.87 -0.64
N HIS A 334 25.49 16.03 -1.34
CA HIS A 334 24.31 15.16 -1.22
C HIS A 334 24.67 13.72 -1.62
N ALA A 335 23.86 12.74 -1.22
CA ALA A 335 24.10 11.37 -1.65
C ALA A 335 23.73 11.18 -3.13
N VAL A 336 22.47 11.48 -3.48
CA VAL A 336 21.94 11.36 -4.84
C VAL A 336 21.18 12.61 -5.23
N VAL A 337 21.39 13.10 -6.46
CA VAL A 337 20.58 14.14 -7.09
C VAL A 337 20.05 13.61 -8.42
N THR A 338 18.74 13.70 -8.62
CA THR A 338 18.11 13.49 -9.95
C THR A 338 17.74 14.84 -10.54
N TYR A 339 18.07 15.09 -11.81
CA TYR A 339 17.86 16.39 -12.46
C TYR A 339 17.11 16.26 -13.79
N ASN A 340 15.90 16.80 -13.85
CA ASN A 340 15.01 16.78 -15.03
C ASN A 340 14.83 15.40 -15.69
N VAL A 341 14.72 14.34 -14.88
CA VAL A 341 14.53 12.97 -15.37
C VAL A 341 13.11 12.45 -15.12
N THR A 342 12.73 11.44 -15.88
CA THR A 342 11.48 10.69 -15.71
C THR A 342 11.75 9.20 -15.62
N GLY A 343 10.98 8.50 -14.79
CA GLY A 343 11.08 7.04 -14.65
C GLY A 343 12.32 6.57 -13.89
N ALA A 344 13.03 7.46 -13.20
CA ALA A 344 14.15 7.05 -12.36
C ALA A 344 13.64 6.24 -11.16
N LEU A 345 14.34 5.15 -10.84
CA LEU A 345 14.00 4.25 -9.74
C LEU A 345 15.17 4.15 -8.76
N ILE A 346 14.91 4.45 -7.48
CA ILE A 346 15.89 4.27 -6.41
C ILE A 346 15.34 3.20 -5.47
N THR A 347 15.98 2.03 -5.39
CA THR A 347 15.39 0.90 -4.65
C THR A 347 16.39 0.11 -3.81
N ASN A 348 16.03 -0.20 -2.56
CA ASN A 348 16.92 -0.87 -1.60
C ASN A 348 18.26 -0.15 -1.45
N VAL A 349 18.21 1.16 -1.15
CA VAL A 349 19.38 2.03 -1.06
C VAL A 349 19.43 2.70 0.31
N THR A 350 20.62 2.73 0.93
CA THR A 350 20.88 3.51 2.13
C THR A 350 21.62 4.80 1.77
N LEU A 351 21.09 5.97 2.13
CA LEU A 351 21.67 7.29 1.84
C LEU A 351 21.94 8.00 3.15
N LYS A 352 23.20 8.08 3.58
CA LYS A 352 23.51 8.51 4.95
C LYS A 352 24.72 9.41 5.11
N ASP A 353 24.69 10.20 6.17
CA ASP A 353 25.77 11.10 6.58
C ASP A 353 26.09 12.20 5.54
N ASN A 354 25.19 12.46 4.59
CA ASN A 354 25.34 13.46 3.53
C ASN A 354 24.64 14.79 3.90
N LEU A 355 24.67 15.80 3.02
CA LEU A 355 23.82 16.99 3.19
C LEU A 355 22.33 16.64 3.15
N ALA A 356 21.93 15.92 2.11
CA ALA A 356 20.62 15.29 2.00
C ALA A 356 20.82 13.92 1.40
N GLY A 357 19.92 12.99 1.72
CA GLY A 357 19.95 11.66 1.13
C GLY A 357 19.66 11.73 -0.38
N LEU A 358 18.46 12.16 -0.75
CA LEU A 358 18.03 12.27 -2.15
C LEU A 358 17.47 13.66 -2.46
N ILE A 359 17.91 14.28 -3.55
CA ILE A 359 17.28 15.48 -4.11
C ILE A 359 16.55 15.11 -5.41
N VAL A 360 15.25 15.35 -5.44
CA VAL A 360 14.38 15.18 -6.61
C VAL A 360 14.16 16.55 -7.25
N ASN A 361 15.09 16.95 -8.14
CA ASN A 361 15.09 18.27 -8.76
C ASN A 361 14.42 18.22 -10.15
N GLY A 362 13.18 18.74 -10.24
CA GLY A 362 12.40 18.75 -11.50
C GLY A 362 12.17 17.37 -12.10
N SER A 363 12.26 16.31 -11.29
CA SER A 363 12.33 14.92 -11.73
C SER A 363 11.13 14.09 -11.26
N LYS A 364 10.76 13.06 -12.01
CA LYS A 364 9.76 12.06 -11.64
C LYS A 364 10.45 10.77 -11.21
N VAL A 365 10.50 10.54 -9.90
CA VAL A 365 11.29 9.47 -9.26
C VAL A 365 10.36 8.54 -8.49
N THR A 366 10.63 7.24 -8.54
CA THR A 366 10.02 6.25 -7.65
C THR A 366 11.05 5.76 -6.63
N ILE A 367 10.66 5.67 -5.36
CA ILE A 367 11.47 5.06 -4.31
C ILE A 367 10.80 3.81 -3.75
N ASP A 368 11.60 2.81 -3.39
CA ASP A 368 11.15 1.56 -2.77
C ASP A 368 12.27 0.90 -1.94
N GLY A 369 12.17 0.88 -0.61
CA GLY A 369 13.25 0.35 0.24
C GLY A 369 14.38 1.35 0.47
N VAL A 370 14.10 2.65 0.43
CA VAL A 370 15.11 3.70 0.67
C VAL A 370 15.22 3.98 2.17
N HIS A 371 16.46 4.00 2.66
CA HIS A 371 16.79 4.25 4.06
C HIS A 371 17.66 5.50 4.14
N THR A 372 17.18 6.58 4.76
CA THR A 372 17.97 7.78 4.99
C THR A 372 18.35 7.91 6.46
N ALA A 373 19.60 8.25 6.76
CA ALA A 373 20.03 8.44 8.13
C ALA A 373 21.17 9.47 8.27
N GLY A 374 21.18 10.22 9.36
CA GLY A 374 22.31 11.11 9.69
C GLY A 374 22.58 12.23 8.67
N ASN A 375 21.64 12.49 7.74
CA ASN A 375 21.79 13.57 6.78
C ASN A 375 21.54 14.93 7.45
N LEU A 376 22.27 15.96 7.04
CA LEU A 376 22.28 17.26 7.72
C LEU A 376 20.98 18.06 7.54
N TRP A 377 20.40 18.03 6.35
CA TRP A 377 19.22 18.83 5.99
C TRP A 377 17.95 17.99 5.98
N TYR A 378 17.88 17.02 5.07
CA TYR A 378 16.66 16.25 4.78
C TYR A 378 17.01 14.80 4.46
N GLY A 379 16.08 13.88 4.72
CA GLY A 379 16.15 12.54 4.15
C GLY A 379 16.04 12.62 2.63
N ILE A 380 14.93 13.18 2.17
CA ILE A 380 14.62 13.42 0.76
C ILE A 380 14.09 14.84 0.59
N ASP A 381 14.54 15.53 -0.45
CA ASP A 381 14.05 16.84 -0.86
C ASP A 381 13.39 16.73 -2.24
N VAL A 382 12.21 17.33 -2.41
CA VAL A 382 11.43 17.33 -3.65
C VAL A 382 11.18 18.78 -4.04
N ASP A 383 11.94 19.23 -5.02
CA ASP A 383 12.04 20.66 -5.34
C ASP A 383 12.06 20.89 -6.86
N LYS A 384 11.67 22.11 -7.25
CA LYS A 384 11.56 22.65 -8.61
C LYS A 384 10.37 22.13 -9.41
N ALA A 385 10.09 22.89 -10.46
CA ALA A 385 8.93 22.65 -11.29
C ALA A 385 8.96 21.27 -11.95
N GLY A 386 7.86 20.53 -11.81
CA GLY A 386 7.72 19.19 -12.38
C GLY A 386 8.29 18.05 -11.52
N ALA A 387 8.81 18.32 -10.32
CA ALA A 387 9.26 17.30 -9.40
C ALA A 387 8.10 16.46 -8.84
N ILE A 388 8.18 15.14 -9.00
CA ILE A 388 7.21 14.20 -8.46
C ILE A 388 7.96 13.03 -7.83
N LEU A 389 7.77 12.82 -6.53
CA LEU A 389 8.25 11.64 -5.84
C LEU A 389 7.10 10.66 -5.65
N THR A 390 7.24 9.43 -6.15
CA THR A 390 6.33 8.33 -5.84
C THR A 390 6.97 7.43 -4.79
N VAL A 391 6.31 7.28 -3.64
CA VAL A 391 6.79 6.46 -2.53
C VAL A 391 6.09 5.12 -2.55
N ARG A 392 6.87 4.03 -2.57
CA ARG A 392 6.40 2.63 -2.55
C ARG A 392 7.12 1.83 -1.48
N GLY A 393 6.58 0.64 -1.20
CA GLY A 393 7.19 -0.32 -0.29
C GLY A 393 7.42 0.24 1.11
N THR A 394 8.48 -0.22 1.77
CA THR A 394 8.84 0.19 3.13
C THR A 394 10.12 1.01 3.08
N ASN A 395 10.03 2.29 3.47
CA ASN A 395 11.16 3.21 3.55
C ASN A 395 11.34 3.64 5.01
N THR A 396 12.56 4.01 5.39
CA THR A 396 12.87 4.43 6.76
C THR A 396 13.73 5.69 6.75
N HIS A 397 13.56 6.54 7.75
CA HIS A 397 14.23 7.83 7.83
C HIS A 397 14.59 8.12 9.29
N THR A 398 15.69 8.84 9.53
CA THR A 398 16.05 9.30 10.88
C THR A 398 16.22 10.82 10.96
N GLU A 399 16.00 11.53 9.86
CA GLU A 399 16.10 12.99 9.80
C GLU A 399 14.92 13.67 10.48
N ALA A 400 15.05 14.94 10.87
CA ALA A 400 13.91 15.69 11.40
C ALA A 400 12.81 15.94 10.35
N LYS A 401 13.21 16.04 9.07
CA LYS A 401 12.31 16.12 7.92
C LYS A 401 12.60 14.92 7.01
N HIS A 402 11.73 13.91 7.02
CA HIS A 402 11.96 12.68 6.25
C HIS A 402 11.88 12.93 4.75
N ILE A 403 10.76 13.48 4.27
CA ILE A 403 10.59 13.96 2.90
C ILE A 403 10.12 15.41 2.98
N PHE A 404 10.88 16.31 2.38
CA PHE A 404 10.62 17.74 2.35
C PHE A 404 10.23 18.18 0.94
N VAL A 405 9.21 19.03 0.82
CA VAL A 405 8.83 19.72 -0.41
C VAL A 405 9.07 21.20 -0.18
N ASP A 406 10.10 21.75 -0.82
CA ASP A 406 10.57 23.13 -0.58
C ASP A 406 9.55 24.18 -1.01
N ASP A 407 9.03 24.09 -2.24
CA ASP A 407 8.02 25.03 -2.74
C ASP A 407 6.93 24.33 -3.56
N THR A 408 5.76 24.19 -2.94
CA THR A 408 4.56 23.61 -3.57
C THR A 408 4.02 24.39 -4.76
N TRP A 409 4.32 25.69 -4.90
CA TRP A 409 3.87 26.48 -6.04
C TRP A 409 4.61 26.14 -7.33
N THR A 410 5.76 25.46 -7.23
CA THR A 410 6.46 24.91 -8.40
C THR A 410 5.70 23.73 -9.02
N GLY A 411 4.72 23.16 -8.32
CA GLY A 411 4.08 21.90 -8.69
C GLY A 411 4.83 20.66 -8.19
N ALA A 412 5.85 20.84 -7.35
CA ALA A 412 6.51 19.76 -6.65
C ALA A 412 5.52 18.99 -5.76
N TYR A 413 5.50 17.66 -5.88
CA TYR A 413 4.48 16.83 -5.25
C TYR A 413 4.99 15.44 -4.83
N VAL A 414 4.40 14.87 -3.78
CA VAL A 414 4.68 13.52 -3.28
C VAL A 414 3.43 12.66 -3.40
N ILE A 415 3.55 11.55 -4.11
CA ILE A 415 2.55 10.48 -4.19
C ILE A 415 2.91 9.42 -3.15
N ASP A 416 2.32 9.52 -1.97
CA ASP A 416 2.38 8.48 -0.93
C ASP A 416 1.32 7.41 -1.23
N GLN A 417 1.70 6.38 -1.97
CA GLN A 417 0.74 5.39 -2.50
C GLN A 417 -0.01 4.62 -1.41
N PHE A 418 0.57 4.50 -0.22
CA PHE A 418 0.04 3.69 0.87
C PHE A 418 -0.37 4.52 2.10
N GLY A 419 -0.20 5.85 2.06
CA GLY A 419 -0.55 6.72 3.18
C GLY A 419 0.34 6.51 4.42
N LYS A 420 1.63 6.20 4.23
CA LYS A 420 2.58 5.93 5.33
C LYS A 420 3.11 7.19 6.02
N TYR A 421 2.85 8.36 5.46
CA TYR A 421 3.41 9.62 5.96
C TYR A 421 2.35 10.61 6.39
N ASN A 422 2.57 11.20 7.56
CA ASN A 422 1.85 12.37 8.03
C ASN A 422 2.38 13.62 7.32
N LYS A 423 1.48 14.32 6.62
CA LYS A 423 1.80 15.56 5.91
C LYS A 423 1.57 16.78 6.80
N GLU A 424 2.63 17.50 7.08
CA GLU A 424 2.64 18.81 7.71
C GLU A 424 2.77 19.90 6.64
N VAL A 425 1.94 20.94 6.72
CA VAL A 425 1.92 22.07 5.77
C VAL A 425 2.37 23.33 6.49
N SER A 426 3.39 24.00 5.97
CA SER A 426 3.88 25.27 6.51
C SER A 426 4.08 26.29 5.39
N GLY A 427 3.06 27.12 5.16
CA GLY A 427 3.09 28.09 4.07
C GLY A 427 3.18 27.40 2.70
N ARG A 428 4.33 27.51 2.03
CA ARG A 428 4.59 26.87 0.73
C ARG A 428 5.32 25.54 0.85
N GLU A 429 5.80 25.21 2.03
CA GLU A 429 6.54 23.98 2.31
C GLU A 429 5.59 22.86 2.74
N ASN A 430 5.90 21.62 2.36
CA ASN A 430 5.33 20.45 3.00
C ASN A 430 6.44 19.58 3.60
N THR A 431 6.20 19.02 4.78
CA THR A 431 7.02 17.94 5.32
C THR A 431 6.17 16.69 5.44
N PHE A 432 6.67 15.56 4.98
CA PHE A 432 6.05 14.25 5.13
C PHE A 432 6.91 13.46 6.11
N ASN A 433 6.38 13.24 7.31
CA ASN A 433 7.03 12.48 8.37
C ASN A 433 6.42 11.08 8.41
N LEU A 434 7.27 10.07 8.61
CA LEU A 434 6.82 8.68 8.65
C LEU A 434 5.92 8.53 9.86
N ASP A 435 4.72 8.01 9.64
CA ASP A 435 3.77 7.84 10.73
C ASP A 435 4.23 6.70 11.64
N THR A 436 4.61 7.07 12.85
CA THR A 436 5.05 6.17 13.93
C THR A 436 4.02 6.10 15.06
N SER A 437 2.85 6.72 14.87
CA SER A 437 1.82 6.76 15.89
C SER A 437 1.06 5.44 15.94
N THR A 438 0.91 4.90 17.16
CA THR A 438 0.04 3.75 17.37
C THR A 438 -1.39 4.12 17.00
N PRO A 439 -2.13 3.30 16.23
CA PRO A 439 -3.52 3.59 15.91
C PRO A 439 -4.35 3.70 17.19
N VAL A 440 -5.22 4.71 17.26
CA VAL A 440 -6.06 4.96 18.44
C VAL A 440 -7.45 4.37 18.20
N VAL A 441 -7.86 3.49 19.12
CA VAL A 441 -9.21 2.90 19.14
C VAL A 441 -10.11 3.76 20.02
N ASN A 442 -11.17 4.32 19.45
CA ASN A 442 -12.15 5.14 20.17
C ASN A 442 -13.10 4.27 21.00
N SER A 443 -13.60 3.21 20.39
CA SER A 443 -14.51 2.27 21.03
C SER A 443 -14.48 0.93 20.30
N ILE A 444 -14.74 -0.12 21.06
CA ILE A 444 -15.07 -1.43 20.50
C ILE A 444 -16.43 -1.78 21.07
N ASN A 445 -17.43 -1.85 20.19
CA ASN A 445 -18.80 -2.15 20.56
C ASN A 445 -19.11 -3.60 20.20
N TYR A 446 -19.55 -4.36 21.21
CA TYR A 446 -20.16 -5.67 21.04
C TYR A 446 -21.68 -5.48 20.95
N ALA A 447 -22.31 -6.07 19.94
CA ALA A 447 -23.76 -6.05 19.78
C ALA A 447 -24.28 -7.44 19.39
N ASP A 448 -25.35 -7.85 20.04
CA ASP A 448 -26.07 -9.07 19.70
C ASP A 448 -27.01 -8.77 18.53
N GLY A 449 -26.75 -9.40 17.38
CA GLY A 449 -27.56 -9.26 16.17
C GLY A 449 -28.52 -10.44 16.01
N THR A 450 -29.76 -10.15 15.63
CA THR A 450 -30.65 -11.15 15.00
C THR A 450 -30.54 -11.02 13.49
N GLU A 451 -30.16 -12.09 12.79
CA GLU A 451 -30.23 -12.10 11.33
C GLU A 451 -31.71 -12.25 10.91
N VAL A 452 -32.24 -11.25 10.20
CA VAL A 452 -33.55 -11.32 9.53
C VAL A 452 -33.31 -11.58 8.04
N ASP A 453 -32.85 -12.79 7.69
CA ASP A 453 -33.00 -13.24 6.29
C ASP A 453 -33.12 -14.78 6.18
N GLY A 454 -34.37 -15.24 6.12
CA GLY A 454 -34.88 -16.21 5.15
C GLY A 454 -34.29 -17.63 5.00
N SER A 455 -33.10 -17.97 5.50
CA SER A 455 -32.48 -19.26 5.21
C SER A 455 -31.65 -19.84 6.37
N ARG A 456 -32.38 -20.60 7.19
CA ARG A 456 -31.97 -21.78 7.98
C ARG A 456 -31.03 -21.56 9.18
N THR A 457 -31.64 -21.85 10.33
CA THR A 457 -31.11 -22.14 11.68
C THR A 457 -30.58 -20.94 12.47
N ASN A 458 -31.37 -20.55 13.49
CA ASN A 458 -31.04 -19.61 14.57
C ASN A 458 -29.59 -19.74 15.03
N LYS A 459 -28.71 -18.90 14.48
CA LYS A 459 -27.35 -18.71 14.96
C LYS A 459 -27.28 -17.24 15.36
N GLN A 460 -27.27 -16.97 16.67
CA GLN A 460 -27.08 -15.62 17.19
C GLN A 460 -25.71 -15.14 16.67
N LEU A 461 -25.71 -14.15 15.79
CA LEU A 461 -24.47 -13.59 15.24
C LEU A 461 -24.10 -12.40 16.10
N HIS A 462 -23.02 -12.56 16.86
CA HIS A 462 -22.50 -11.48 17.68
C HIS A 462 -21.55 -10.64 16.83
N THR A 463 -21.81 -9.34 16.80
CA THR A 463 -21.13 -8.40 15.94
C THR A 463 -20.19 -7.52 16.75
N VAL A 464 -18.94 -7.41 16.32
CA VAL A 464 -17.95 -6.51 16.91
C VAL A 464 -17.67 -5.38 15.94
N ASN A 465 -17.95 -4.15 16.37
CA ASN A 465 -17.63 -2.94 15.63
C ASN A 465 -16.45 -2.23 16.29
N VAL A 466 -15.38 -1.99 15.53
CA VAL A 466 -14.22 -1.22 16.01
C VAL A 466 -14.31 0.18 15.40
N SER A 467 -14.39 1.20 16.25
CA SER A 467 -14.32 2.59 15.82
C SER A 467 -12.94 3.16 16.11
N LEU A 468 -12.29 3.69 15.07
CA LEU A 468 -11.00 4.35 15.16
C LEU A 468 -11.20 5.87 15.25
N SER A 469 -10.35 6.58 16.00
CA SER A 469 -10.43 8.04 16.06
C SER A 469 -10.04 8.67 14.72
N ASP A 470 -10.88 9.61 14.25
CA ASP A 470 -10.57 10.40 13.07
C ASP A 470 -9.22 11.12 13.26
N GLY A 471 -8.34 10.96 12.28
CA GLY A 471 -7.00 11.57 12.26
C GLY A 471 -5.92 10.66 11.69
N THR A 472 -5.97 9.35 11.97
CA THR A 472 -5.04 8.38 11.37
C THR A 472 -5.52 8.05 9.96
N LYS A 473 -4.89 8.65 8.95
CA LYS A 473 -5.23 8.50 7.51
C LYS A 473 -4.92 7.12 6.93
N THR A 474 -4.95 6.07 7.75
CA THR A 474 -4.45 4.76 7.41
C THR A 474 -5.59 3.77 7.38
N ALA A 475 -5.71 3.03 6.27
CA ALA A 475 -6.44 1.78 6.29
C ALA A 475 -5.76 0.88 7.33
N VAL A 476 -6.54 0.36 8.28
CA VAL A 476 -6.04 -0.56 9.30
C VAL A 476 -6.37 -1.97 8.84
N ASN A 477 -5.33 -2.77 8.60
CA ASN A 477 -5.47 -4.19 8.39
C ASN A 477 -5.52 -4.89 9.75
N PHE A 478 -6.64 -5.54 10.03
CA PHE A 478 -6.80 -6.36 11.22
C PHE A 478 -6.17 -7.74 10.95
N THR A 479 -5.34 -8.20 11.87
CA THR A 479 -4.68 -9.51 11.74
C THR A 479 -5.02 -10.36 12.95
N ASN A 480 -5.84 -11.39 12.73
CA ASN A 480 -6.22 -12.45 13.67
C ASN A 480 -6.93 -11.97 14.95
N PHE A 481 -8.16 -12.40 15.14
CA PHE A 481 -8.82 -12.34 16.45
C PHE A 481 -8.50 -13.61 17.23
N THR A 482 -8.10 -13.46 18.49
CA THR A 482 -7.96 -14.58 19.40
C THR A 482 -9.04 -14.47 20.46
N VAL A 483 -10.01 -15.39 20.44
CA VAL A 483 -10.98 -15.53 21.53
C VAL A 483 -10.42 -16.55 22.52
N ARG A 484 -10.32 -16.19 23.79
CA ARG A 484 -9.85 -17.11 24.85
C ARG A 484 -10.93 -17.31 25.92
N LYS A 485 -11.31 -18.57 26.15
CA LYS A 485 -11.62 -19.11 27.48
C LYS A 485 -11.08 -20.54 27.55
N GLY A 486 -9.83 -20.72 27.97
CA GLY A 486 -9.15 -22.02 27.85
C GLY A 486 -8.77 -22.49 26.42
N GLY A 487 -9.03 -21.68 25.36
CA GLY A 487 -8.57 -21.84 23.96
C GLY A 487 -9.55 -22.61 23.04
N VAL A 488 -9.65 -22.43 21.71
CA VAL A 488 -8.97 -21.60 20.68
C VAL A 488 -10.02 -21.29 19.60
N PHE A 489 -10.14 -20.05 19.11
CA PHE A 489 -10.73 -19.77 17.79
C PHE A 489 -9.96 -18.68 17.04
N LYS A 490 -9.88 -18.86 15.72
CA LYS A 490 -9.31 -17.94 14.73
C LYS A 490 -10.47 -17.30 13.96
N ALA A 491 -10.64 -15.99 14.07
CA ALA A 491 -11.31 -15.24 13.00
C ALA A 491 -10.24 -14.52 12.18
N GLN A 492 -10.29 -14.68 10.86
CA GLN A 492 -9.55 -13.88 9.89
C GLN A 492 -10.57 -12.98 9.19
N GLY A 493 -10.47 -11.68 9.42
CA GLY A 493 -11.17 -10.67 8.64
C GLY A 493 -10.18 -9.58 8.29
N SER A 494 -9.94 -9.37 7.00
CA SER A 494 -9.34 -8.13 6.50
C SER A 494 -10.44 -7.08 6.47
N GLY A 495 -10.49 -6.21 7.48
CA GLY A 495 -11.24 -4.97 7.36
C GLY A 495 -10.68 -4.22 6.16
N GLY A 496 -11.46 -4.14 5.08
CA GLY A 496 -11.17 -3.19 4.00
C GLY A 496 -11.08 -1.78 4.58
N SER A 497 -10.66 -0.82 3.75
CA SER A 497 -10.40 0.60 4.05
C SER A 497 -11.58 1.43 4.61
N SER A 498 -12.45 0.84 5.42
CA SER A 498 -13.55 1.45 6.15
C SER A 498 -13.06 1.88 7.54
N LEU A 499 -13.41 3.10 7.94
CA LEU A 499 -13.13 3.67 9.26
C LEU A 499 -13.79 2.89 10.42
N ASN A 500 -14.71 1.96 10.11
CA ASN A 500 -15.40 1.11 11.07
C ASN A 500 -15.57 -0.29 10.49
N PRO A 501 -14.62 -1.21 10.67
CA PRO A 501 -14.82 -2.60 10.29
C PRO A 501 -15.71 -3.34 11.28
N THR A 502 -16.53 -4.23 10.73
CA THR A 502 -17.49 -5.06 11.44
C THR A 502 -17.07 -6.53 11.32
N PHE A 503 -17.02 -7.24 12.44
CA PHE A 503 -16.64 -8.66 12.50
C PHE A 503 -17.76 -9.50 13.11
N ASN A 504 -18.09 -10.62 12.46
CA ASN A 504 -19.05 -11.59 12.98
C ASN A 504 -18.32 -12.67 13.77
N LEU A 505 -18.77 -12.92 14.99
CA LEU A 505 -18.28 -13.99 15.85
C LEU A 505 -19.23 -15.19 15.78
N ASP A 506 -18.68 -16.37 15.53
CA ASP A 506 -19.41 -17.64 15.65
C ASP A 506 -19.40 -18.10 17.11
N THR A 507 -20.53 -17.97 17.79
CA THR A 507 -20.69 -18.34 19.21
C THR A 507 -21.28 -19.72 19.45
N THR A 508 -21.43 -20.56 18.42
CA THR A 508 -22.13 -21.85 18.56
C THR A 508 -21.58 -22.81 19.62
N ASN A 509 -20.32 -22.67 20.00
CA ASN A 509 -19.68 -23.51 21.02
C ASN A 509 -19.46 -22.79 22.35
N PHE A 510 -20.05 -21.60 22.52
CA PHE A 510 -19.88 -20.83 23.75
C PHE A 510 -20.80 -21.45 24.80
N VAL A 511 -20.23 -21.73 25.97
CA VAL A 511 -20.98 -22.05 27.17
C VAL A 511 -21.79 -20.83 27.57
N ASP A 512 -23.06 -21.06 27.81
CA ASP A 512 -24.02 -20.08 28.30
C ASP A 512 -23.67 -19.59 29.73
N GLY A 513 -23.97 -18.32 30.03
CA GLY A 513 -23.68 -17.67 31.31
C GLY A 513 -22.17 -17.48 31.60
N SER A 514 -21.31 -17.65 30.60
CA SER A 514 -19.86 -17.57 30.75
C SER A 514 -19.29 -16.23 30.29
N ASP A 515 -18.34 -15.69 31.06
CA ASP A 515 -17.50 -14.57 30.64
C ASP A 515 -16.47 -15.00 29.57
N TYR A 516 -16.34 -14.21 28.51
CA TYR A 516 -15.36 -14.32 27.44
C TYR A 516 -14.60 -13.02 27.26
N THR A 517 -13.34 -13.14 26.83
CA THR A 517 -12.50 -12.01 26.42
C THR A 517 -12.10 -12.17 24.95
N LEU A 518 -12.31 -11.11 24.18
CA LEU A 518 -11.85 -10.93 22.81
C LEU A 518 -10.61 -10.02 22.80
N GLU A 519 -9.48 -10.53 22.30
CA GLU A 519 -8.30 -9.72 21.99
C GLU A 519 -8.36 -9.25 20.53
N VAL A 520 -8.34 -7.93 20.31
CA VAL A 520 -8.40 -7.29 18.99
C VAL A 520 -7.03 -6.71 18.65
N TYR A 521 -6.42 -7.26 17.58
CA TYR A 521 -5.15 -6.79 17.03
C TYR A 521 -5.37 -6.09 15.69
N GLY A 522 -4.80 -4.90 15.55
CA GLY A 522 -4.79 -4.19 14.26
C GLY A 522 -3.43 -3.61 13.94
N ARG A 523 -3.16 -3.46 12.65
CA ARG A 523 -1.96 -2.85 12.09
C ARG A 523 -2.35 -1.83 11.04
N ASP A 524 -1.79 -0.64 11.07
CA ASP A 524 -2.00 0.36 10.02
C ASP A 524 -1.10 0.15 8.78
N ASN A 525 -1.31 0.97 7.74
CA ASN A 525 -0.49 0.93 6.52
C ASN A 525 0.99 1.28 6.76
N SER A 526 1.29 2.02 7.82
CA SER A 526 2.64 2.41 8.24
C SER A 526 3.36 1.29 9.00
N GLY A 527 2.61 0.29 9.46
CA GLY A 527 3.09 -0.88 10.20
C GLY A 527 2.90 -0.76 11.71
N ASN A 528 2.33 0.32 12.22
CA ASN A 528 2.05 0.53 13.64
C ASN A 528 0.93 -0.41 14.09
N THR A 529 1.06 -0.97 15.29
CA THR A 529 0.14 -2.00 15.81
C THR A 529 -0.54 -1.57 17.10
N PHE A 530 -1.80 -1.93 17.29
CA PHE A 530 -2.50 -1.83 18.57
C PHE A 530 -3.03 -3.19 19.04
N ASN A 531 -3.35 -3.26 20.33
CA ASN A 531 -3.99 -4.41 20.97
C ASN A 531 -4.98 -3.90 22.01
N GLU A 532 -6.24 -4.33 21.93
CA GLU A 532 -7.30 -3.99 22.88
C GLU A 532 -8.10 -5.23 23.27
N THR A 533 -8.75 -5.19 24.44
CA THR A 533 -9.56 -6.30 24.96
C THR A 533 -11.00 -5.91 25.19
N VAL A 534 -11.93 -6.76 24.76
CA VAL A 534 -13.36 -6.63 25.05
C VAL A 534 -13.84 -7.84 25.84
N ASN A 535 -14.54 -7.59 26.94
CA ASN A 535 -15.20 -8.65 27.71
C ASN A 535 -16.69 -8.69 27.36
N PHE A 536 -17.24 -9.89 27.21
CA PHE A 536 -18.66 -10.10 26.97
C PHE A 536 -19.11 -11.43 27.60
N THR A 537 -20.41 -11.54 27.86
CA THR A 537 -21.06 -12.78 28.27
C THR A 537 -21.90 -13.32 27.14
N VAL A 538 -21.97 -14.65 26.99
CA VAL A 538 -22.95 -15.28 26.11
C VAL A 538 -24.12 -15.74 26.95
N ASP A 539 -25.32 -15.35 26.53
CA ASP A 539 -26.59 -15.70 27.15
C ASP A 539 -27.53 -16.28 26.09
N GLY A 540 -27.80 -17.57 26.18
CA GLY A 540 -28.58 -18.36 25.23
C GLY A 540 -29.79 -19.07 25.84
N VAL A 541 -30.15 -18.74 27.08
CA VAL A 541 -31.33 -19.30 27.76
C VAL A 541 -32.48 -18.32 27.62
N ALA A 542 -33.66 -18.83 27.28
CA ALA A 542 -34.86 -18.01 27.24
C ALA A 542 -35.47 -17.87 28.64
N PRO A 543 -36.10 -16.72 28.96
CA PRO A 543 -36.76 -16.51 30.23
C PRO A 543 -37.77 -17.62 30.56
N GLU A 544 -37.66 -18.20 31.75
CA GLU A 544 -38.62 -19.15 32.30
C GLU A 544 -39.67 -18.44 33.17
N VAL A 545 -40.95 -18.76 32.97
CA VAL A 545 -42.02 -18.26 33.83
C VAL A 545 -42.01 -19.00 35.17
N LEU A 546 -41.67 -18.30 36.23
CA LEU A 546 -41.64 -18.81 37.60
C LEU A 546 -43.03 -18.89 38.24
N SER A 547 -43.89 -17.89 38.03
CA SER A 547 -45.24 -17.87 38.61
C SER A 547 -46.23 -17.05 37.78
N VAL A 548 -47.50 -17.37 37.94
CA VAL A 548 -48.63 -16.68 37.31
C VAL A 548 -49.74 -16.56 38.35
N ASP A 549 -50.07 -15.33 38.70
CA ASP A 549 -51.04 -14.99 39.73
C ASP A 549 -52.16 -14.13 39.14
N TYR A 550 -53.38 -14.36 39.62
CA TYR A 550 -54.57 -13.60 39.22
C TYR A 550 -55.11 -12.85 40.44
N SER A 551 -55.57 -11.61 40.26
CA SER A 551 -56.20 -10.85 41.36
C SER A 551 -57.41 -11.56 41.98
N THR A 552 -58.13 -12.37 41.20
CA THR A 552 -59.17 -13.29 41.65
C THR A 552 -59.40 -14.41 40.64
N THR A 553 -59.74 -15.61 41.12
CA THR A 553 -60.19 -16.74 40.28
C THR A 553 -61.68 -17.05 40.47
N ALA A 554 -62.36 -16.37 41.40
CA ALA A 554 -63.80 -16.44 41.57
C ALA A 554 -64.52 -15.59 40.52
N GLN A 555 -65.79 -15.91 40.23
CA GLN A 555 -66.65 -15.08 39.36
C GLN A 555 -66.64 -13.63 39.83
N THR A 556 -66.30 -12.71 38.92
CA THR A 556 -66.09 -11.30 39.22
C THR A 556 -66.76 -10.41 38.19
N ARG A 557 -67.19 -9.24 38.63
CA ARG A 557 -67.63 -8.14 37.76
C ARG A 557 -66.54 -7.12 37.46
N ASN A 558 -65.44 -7.17 38.23
CA ASN A 558 -64.28 -6.30 38.08
C ASN A 558 -63.25 -6.92 37.13
N ASN A 559 -62.39 -6.08 36.54
CA ASN A 559 -61.24 -6.53 35.74
C ASN A 559 -60.32 -7.46 36.55
N VAL A 560 -59.68 -8.40 35.87
CA VAL A 560 -58.70 -9.33 36.48
C VAL A 560 -57.30 -8.83 36.15
N LEU A 561 -56.45 -8.70 37.17
CA LEU A 561 -55.04 -8.38 36.99
C LEU A 561 -54.26 -9.69 36.92
N VAL A 562 -53.64 -9.96 35.78
CA VAL A 562 -52.72 -11.09 35.59
C VAL A 562 -51.32 -10.60 35.92
N THR A 563 -50.62 -11.31 36.81
CA THR A 563 -49.23 -11.03 37.19
C THR A 563 -48.37 -12.24 36.84
N VAL A 564 -47.34 -12.03 36.02
CA VAL A 564 -46.39 -13.07 35.61
C VAL A 564 -45.01 -12.71 36.14
N THR A 565 -44.36 -13.65 36.80
CA THR A 565 -42.97 -13.52 37.24
C THR A 565 -42.10 -14.45 36.40
N VAL A 566 -40.99 -13.93 35.88
CA VAL A 566 -39.96 -14.69 35.16
C VAL A 566 -38.68 -14.76 35.99
N ASP A 567 -37.80 -15.70 35.67
CA ASP A 567 -36.55 -15.98 36.38
C ASP A 567 -35.43 -14.96 36.12
N GLU A 568 -35.55 -14.19 35.03
CA GLU A 568 -34.59 -13.17 34.66
C GLU A 568 -35.23 -11.90 34.09
N ALA A 569 -34.45 -10.82 33.99
CA ALA A 569 -34.97 -9.54 33.52
C ALA A 569 -35.27 -9.57 32.01
N SER A 570 -36.50 -9.22 31.64
CA SER A 570 -36.97 -9.26 30.25
C SER A 570 -37.61 -7.95 29.79
N ASN A 571 -37.70 -7.78 28.47
CA ASN A 571 -38.45 -6.70 27.85
C ASN A 571 -39.96 -6.88 28.07
N ALA A 572 -40.67 -5.79 28.37
CA ALA A 572 -42.11 -5.81 28.58
C ALA A 572 -42.85 -6.15 27.28
N PRO A 573 -43.66 -7.23 27.25
CA PRO A 573 -44.49 -7.52 26.09
C PRO A 573 -45.53 -6.42 25.86
N GLN A 574 -46.02 -6.28 24.63
CA GLN A 574 -47.00 -5.25 24.30
C GLN A 574 -48.26 -5.37 25.19
N GLY A 575 -48.64 -4.27 25.84
CA GLY A 575 -49.81 -4.20 26.73
C GLY A 575 -49.55 -4.71 28.16
N TRP A 576 -48.33 -5.11 28.49
CA TRP A 576 -47.91 -5.47 29.84
C TRP A 576 -47.09 -4.34 30.47
N VAL A 577 -47.25 -4.16 31.78
CA VAL A 577 -46.46 -3.23 32.58
C VAL A 577 -45.38 -4.02 33.32
N SER A 578 -44.13 -3.62 33.20
CA SER A 578 -43.00 -4.26 33.89
C SER A 578 -42.65 -3.54 35.19
N THR A 579 -42.30 -4.33 36.21
CA THR A 579 -41.85 -3.88 37.53
C THR A 579 -40.70 -4.75 38.03
N ASN A 580 -40.12 -4.42 39.19
CA ASN A 580 -39.01 -5.16 39.82
C ASN A 580 -37.82 -5.43 38.87
N GLY A 581 -37.39 -4.39 38.15
CA GLY A 581 -36.22 -4.47 37.28
C GLY A 581 -36.37 -5.37 36.05
N GLY A 582 -37.60 -5.65 35.59
CA GLY A 582 -37.83 -6.45 34.39
C GLY A 582 -38.25 -7.90 34.65
N THR A 583 -38.43 -8.30 35.91
CA THR A 583 -38.73 -9.71 36.27
C THR A 583 -40.21 -9.97 36.57
N VAL A 584 -41.02 -8.93 36.73
CA VAL A 584 -42.45 -9.04 37.07
C VAL A 584 -43.27 -8.21 36.10
N PHE A 585 -44.26 -8.83 35.46
CA PHE A 585 -45.12 -8.22 34.47
C PHE A 585 -46.58 -8.31 34.85
N THR A 586 -47.32 -7.22 34.69
CA THR A 586 -48.77 -7.18 34.97
C THR A 586 -49.57 -6.72 33.75
N LYS A 587 -50.75 -7.32 33.56
CA LYS A 587 -51.72 -6.90 32.55
C LYS A 587 -53.13 -6.92 33.15
N GLU A 588 -53.85 -5.81 32.95
CA GLU A 588 -55.26 -5.72 33.30
C GLU A 588 -56.10 -6.29 32.16
N VAL A 589 -56.94 -7.26 32.49
CA VAL A 589 -57.82 -7.97 31.56
C VAL A 589 -59.26 -7.56 31.84
N THR A 590 -59.91 -6.94 30.85
CA THR A 590 -61.27 -6.36 31.00
C THR A 590 -62.39 -7.33 30.66
N ASP A 591 -62.12 -8.29 29.78
CA ASP A 591 -63.08 -9.27 29.28
C ASP A 591 -62.43 -10.66 29.25
N ASN A 592 -63.24 -11.72 29.26
CA ASN A 592 -62.71 -13.09 29.23
C ASN A 592 -61.86 -13.30 27.96
N GLU A 593 -60.58 -13.67 28.14
CA GLU A 593 -59.64 -13.88 27.05
C GLU A 593 -58.66 -15.02 27.39
N ALA A 594 -58.18 -15.70 26.36
CA ALA A 594 -57.03 -16.59 26.42
C ALA A 594 -55.99 -16.11 25.40
N SER A 595 -54.72 -16.00 25.82
CA SER A 595 -53.67 -15.44 24.98
C SER A 595 -52.31 -16.06 25.28
N THR A 596 -51.41 -16.03 24.29
CA THR A 596 -50.01 -16.39 24.44
C THR A 596 -49.17 -15.12 24.36
N VAL A 597 -48.31 -14.93 25.35
CA VAL A 597 -47.37 -13.83 25.46
C VAL A 597 -45.94 -14.35 25.32
N ASN A 598 -45.09 -13.58 24.67
CA ASN A 598 -43.67 -13.87 24.52
C ASN A 598 -42.88 -12.91 25.40
N PHE A 599 -42.04 -13.46 26.27
CA PHE A 599 -41.07 -12.71 27.07
C PHE A 599 -39.70 -12.87 26.43
N THR A 600 -39.08 -11.75 26.06
CA THR A 600 -37.75 -11.73 25.44
C THR A 600 -36.79 -11.08 26.41
N ASP A 601 -35.73 -11.77 26.81
CA ASP A 601 -34.67 -11.21 27.66
C ASP A 601 -33.91 -10.07 26.94
N PHE A 602 -32.87 -9.54 27.58
CA PHE A 602 -32.00 -8.53 26.96
C PHE A 602 -30.98 -9.10 25.96
N ALA A 603 -30.75 -10.42 25.95
CA ALA A 603 -29.89 -11.12 25.00
C ALA A 603 -30.62 -11.51 23.69
N GLY A 604 -31.96 -11.38 23.65
CA GLY A 604 -32.82 -11.71 22.52
C GLY A 604 -33.43 -13.12 22.56
N ASN A 605 -33.21 -13.91 23.62
CA ASN A 605 -33.84 -15.22 23.76
C ASN A 605 -35.30 -15.03 24.18
N THR A 606 -36.21 -15.83 23.61
CA THR A 606 -37.67 -15.63 23.78
C THR A 606 -38.33 -16.87 24.35
N GLY A 607 -38.94 -16.74 25.52
CA GLY A 607 -39.83 -17.72 26.15
C GLY A 607 -41.30 -17.39 25.83
N SER A 608 -42.13 -18.41 25.62
CA SER A 608 -43.57 -18.25 25.38
C SER A 608 -44.39 -18.80 26.54
N PHE A 609 -45.42 -18.07 26.93
CA PHE A 609 -46.32 -18.44 28.01
C PHE A 609 -47.79 -18.14 27.65
N SER A 610 -48.73 -19.00 28.06
CA SER A 610 -50.17 -18.81 27.79
C SER A 610 -50.96 -18.64 29.08
N TYR A 611 -51.87 -17.68 29.11
CA TYR A 611 -52.82 -17.45 30.22
C TYR A 611 -54.27 -17.44 29.72
N SER A 612 -55.21 -17.69 30.63
CA SER A 612 -56.67 -17.61 30.36
C SER A 612 -57.40 -17.00 31.54
N VAL A 613 -58.29 -16.04 31.25
CA VAL A 613 -59.23 -15.41 32.19
C VAL A 613 -60.64 -15.71 31.69
N GLU A 614 -61.42 -16.46 32.47
CA GLU A 614 -62.77 -16.93 32.09
C GLU A 614 -63.84 -16.64 33.16
N ASN A 615 -63.47 -15.87 34.19
CA ASN A 615 -64.28 -15.61 35.38
C ASN A 615 -64.87 -14.19 35.44
N ILE A 616 -64.78 -13.40 34.37
CA ILE A 616 -65.43 -12.09 34.28
C ILE A 616 -66.85 -12.27 33.76
N ASP A 617 -67.84 -12.07 34.62
CA ASP A 617 -69.26 -12.10 34.26
C ASP A 617 -69.92 -10.76 34.60
N ARG A 618 -70.13 -9.96 33.54
CA ARG A 618 -70.80 -8.65 33.62
C ARG A 618 -72.32 -8.75 33.43
N SER A 619 -72.91 -9.95 33.47
CA SER A 619 -74.35 -10.10 33.37
C SER A 619 -75.05 -9.32 34.49
N VAL A 620 -75.91 -8.39 34.09
CA VAL A 620 -76.62 -7.47 34.97
C VAL A 620 -77.69 -8.26 35.73
N ILE A 621 -77.51 -8.42 37.05
CA ILE A 621 -78.58 -8.88 37.93
C ILE A 621 -79.27 -7.64 38.50
N GLY A 622 -80.48 -7.36 37.99
CA GLY A 622 -81.59 -6.68 38.65
C GLY A 622 -81.33 -5.34 39.34
N ALA A 623 -81.68 -4.25 38.65
CA ALA A 623 -81.88 -2.92 39.23
C ALA A 623 -82.92 -2.96 40.38
N ILE A 624 -82.63 -2.25 41.48
CA ILE A 624 -83.52 -2.07 42.61
C ILE A 624 -84.30 -0.76 42.38
N ALA A 625 -85.63 -0.80 42.47
CA ALA A 625 -86.53 0.33 42.19
C ALA A 625 -86.44 1.48 43.23
N PRO A 626 -86.71 2.75 42.84
CA PRO A 626 -86.72 3.91 43.75
C PRO A 626 -87.91 3.94 44.72
N ILE A 627 -87.77 4.66 45.85
CA ILE A 627 -88.75 4.69 46.95
C ILE A 627 -89.84 5.78 46.78
N SER A 628 -89.56 6.96 46.17
CA SER A 628 -90.59 8.00 45.85
C SER A 628 -90.09 9.10 44.89
N ARG A 629 -91.00 9.75 44.11
CA ARG A 629 -90.75 10.89 43.20
C ARG A 629 -91.93 11.87 43.15
N THR A 630 -91.70 13.19 43.29
CA THR A 630 -92.75 14.25 43.24
C THR A 630 -92.26 15.55 42.56
N THR A 631 -93.15 16.31 41.92
CA THR A 631 -92.91 17.69 41.44
C THR A 631 -93.75 18.71 42.19
N THR A 632 -93.17 19.84 42.59
CA THR A 632 -93.90 20.90 43.34
C THR A 632 -93.62 22.30 42.78
N THR A 633 -94.63 23.18 42.82
CA THR A 633 -94.55 24.59 42.40
C THR A 633 -94.89 25.49 43.60
N PRO A 634 -93.92 26.15 44.26
CA PRO A 634 -94.20 27.08 45.34
C PRO A 634 -94.84 28.37 44.78
N ASN A 635 -96.00 28.77 45.29
CA ASN A 635 -96.80 29.90 44.78
C ASN A 635 -96.91 31.06 45.78
N ILE A 636 -95.82 31.39 46.47
CA ILE A 636 -95.77 32.46 47.47
C ILE A 636 -94.69 33.46 47.05
N SER A 637 -95.11 34.66 46.63
CA SER A 637 -94.21 35.72 46.18
C SER A 637 -93.52 36.39 47.37
N GLY A 638 -92.18 36.36 47.42
CA GLY A 638 -91.36 37.13 48.35
C GLY A 638 -90.53 36.35 49.39
N VAL A 639 -90.42 35.01 49.28
CA VAL A 639 -89.58 34.17 50.15
C VAL A 639 -88.39 33.59 49.37
N ILE A 640 -87.22 33.46 50.01
CA ILE A 640 -85.94 33.01 49.37
C ILE A 640 -85.55 31.59 49.82
N SER A 641 -86.11 31.04 50.91
CA SER A 641 -85.75 29.71 51.40
C SER A 641 -86.96 28.92 51.93
N TYR A 642 -86.97 27.63 51.62
CA TYR A 642 -88.07 26.71 51.83
C TYR A 642 -87.65 25.50 52.66
N ASN A 643 -88.58 24.93 53.43
CA ASN A 643 -88.43 23.57 53.96
C ASN A 643 -89.04 22.56 52.97
N VAL A 644 -88.37 21.44 52.73
CA VAL A 644 -88.88 20.31 51.95
C VAL A 644 -89.04 19.12 52.90
N ASP A 645 -90.29 18.74 53.18
CA ASP A 645 -90.64 17.70 54.13
C ASP A 645 -91.15 16.44 53.43
N GLY A 646 -90.84 15.26 53.98
CA GLY A 646 -91.36 13.98 53.49
C GLY A 646 -91.52 12.93 54.58
N VAL A 647 -92.22 11.85 54.25
CA VAL A 647 -92.53 10.71 55.13
C VAL A 647 -92.01 9.42 54.50
N GLY A 648 -91.40 8.57 55.31
CA GLY A 648 -90.76 7.30 54.93
C GLY A 648 -90.73 6.30 56.09
N VAL A 649 -89.87 5.29 55.99
CA VAL A 649 -89.74 4.21 56.99
C VAL A 649 -88.73 4.62 58.07
N GLU A 650 -89.02 4.35 59.34
CA GLU A 650 -88.18 4.71 60.50
C GLU A 650 -86.72 4.22 60.38
N GLY A 651 -85.76 5.09 60.69
CA GLY A 651 -84.34 4.75 60.83
C GLY A 651 -83.58 4.45 59.53
N ILE A 652 -84.13 4.75 58.36
CA ILE A 652 -83.47 4.52 57.06
C ILE A 652 -82.67 5.76 56.64
N ALA A 653 -81.41 5.54 56.22
CA ALA A 653 -80.59 6.55 55.56
C ALA A 653 -81.03 6.73 54.09
N LEU A 654 -81.27 7.97 53.69
CA LEU A 654 -81.83 8.38 52.41
C LEU A 654 -80.90 9.37 51.70
N ASP A 655 -80.85 9.27 50.38
CA ASP A 655 -80.29 10.25 49.46
C ASP A 655 -81.42 10.92 48.68
N ILE A 656 -81.62 12.22 48.91
CA ILE A 656 -82.73 13.02 48.38
C ILE A 656 -82.16 14.02 47.38
N TYR A 657 -82.69 14.06 46.17
CA TYR A 657 -82.28 14.98 45.12
C TYR A 657 -83.38 16.03 44.91
N VAL A 658 -83.02 17.31 44.98
CA VAL A 658 -83.89 18.45 44.63
C VAL A 658 -83.22 19.21 43.48
N ASP A 659 -83.81 19.19 42.28
CA ASP A 659 -83.22 19.72 41.04
C ASP A 659 -81.73 19.38 40.90
N ASP A 660 -81.43 18.09 41.02
CA ASP A 660 -80.08 17.51 40.86
C ASP A 660 -79.10 17.81 42.00
N VAL A 661 -79.52 18.54 43.04
CA VAL A 661 -78.74 18.73 44.28
C VAL A 661 -79.05 17.65 45.31
N LYS A 662 -78.02 16.92 45.74
CA LYS A 662 -78.12 15.81 46.71
C LYS A 662 -78.14 16.29 48.17
N TYR A 663 -79.02 15.71 48.95
CA TYR A 663 -79.13 15.86 50.40
C TYR A 663 -79.26 14.49 51.06
N SER A 664 -78.37 14.18 52.00
CA SER A 664 -78.45 12.92 52.75
C SER A 664 -79.16 13.15 54.10
N ARG A 665 -80.13 12.30 54.43
CA ARG A 665 -80.92 12.38 55.67
C ARG A 665 -81.20 10.99 56.23
N THR A 666 -81.50 10.91 57.51
CA THR A 666 -82.08 9.71 58.13
C THR A 666 -83.47 10.10 58.62
N THR A 667 -84.45 9.24 58.39
CA THR A 667 -85.80 9.42 58.95
C THR A 667 -85.77 9.37 60.47
N ASP A 668 -86.58 10.20 61.12
CA ASP A 668 -86.75 10.17 62.57
C ASP A 668 -87.57 8.94 63.04
N GLU A 669 -87.80 8.83 64.35
CA GLU A 669 -88.56 7.75 65.01
C GLU A 669 -90.03 7.66 64.53
N GLN A 670 -90.54 8.67 63.81
CA GLN A 670 -91.87 8.68 63.21
C GLN A 670 -91.84 8.53 61.68
N GLY A 671 -90.66 8.29 61.11
CA GLY A 671 -90.47 8.14 59.67
C GLY A 671 -90.39 9.46 58.90
N ILE A 672 -90.33 10.61 59.57
CA ILE A 672 -90.38 11.94 58.95
C ILE A 672 -88.95 12.42 58.65
N TRP A 673 -88.80 13.19 57.56
CA TRP A 673 -87.57 13.92 57.26
C TRP A 673 -87.85 15.33 56.74
N THR A 674 -86.95 16.26 57.06
CA THR A 674 -87.02 17.67 56.65
C THR A 674 -85.68 18.15 56.11
N ILE A 675 -85.71 18.86 54.99
CA ILE A 675 -84.59 19.66 54.49
C ILE A 675 -84.96 21.14 54.65
N SER A 676 -84.34 21.83 55.61
CA SER A 676 -84.56 23.25 55.80
C SER A 676 -83.62 24.12 54.97
N GLY A 677 -84.12 25.27 54.50
CA GLY A 677 -83.29 26.30 53.88
C GLY A 677 -83.00 26.09 52.38
N VAL A 678 -83.82 25.32 51.66
CA VAL A 678 -83.65 25.08 50.22
C VAL A 678 -84.06 26.32 49.44
N ASN A 679 -83.15 26.87 48.63
CA ASN A 679 -83.43 28.02 47.77
C ASN A 679 -84.09 27.52 46.47
N LEU A 680 -85.40 27.72 46.35
CA LEU A 680 -86.18 27.36 45.16
C LEU A 680 -86.70 28.63 44.48
N ALA A 681 -86.79 28.60 43.15
CA ALA A 681 -87.34 29.72 42.40
C ALA A 681 -88.88 29.73 42.50
N ASN A 682 -89.47 30.90 42.70
CA ASN A 682 -90.91 31.03 42.87
C ASN A 682 -91.61 30.83 41.52
N ASN A 683 -92.76 30.16 41.51
CA ASN A 683 -93.59 29.88 40.33
C ASN A 683 -92.92 29.04 39.22
N THR A 684 -91.90 28.24 39.55
CA THR A 684 -91.31 27.22 38.66
C THR A 684 -91.48 25.82 39.24
N THR A 685 -91.53 24.81 38.37
CA THR A 685 -91.66 23.40 38.77
C THR A 685 -90.29 22.86 39.17
N HIS A 686 -90.20 22.31 40.38
CA HIS A 686 -88.99 21.69 40.92
C HIS A 686 -89.21 20.19 41.12
N ARG A 687 -88.15 19.38 40.90
CA ARG A 687 -88.16 17.91 40.94
C ARG A 687 -87.55 17.41 42.24
N VAL A 688 -88.22 16.46 42.91
CA VAL A 688 -87.70 15.77 44.10
C VAL A 688 -87.70 14.26 43.91
N ALA A 689 -86.55 13.61 44.13
CA ALA A 689 -86.40 12.16 44.08
C ALA A 689 -85.73 11.62 45.35
N VAL A 690 -86.17 10.46 45.84
CA VAL A 690 -85.66 9.87 47.09
C VAL A 690 -85.18 8.43 46.86
N PHE A 691 -83.95 8.15 47.27
CA PHE A 691 -83.30 6.84 47.22
C PHE A 691 -82.84 6.41 48.62
N GLN A 692 -82.63 5.11 48.83
CA GLN A 692 -81.89 4.64 49.99
C GLN A 692 -80.40 4.93 49.79
N ALA A 693 -79.71 5.38 50.85
CA ALA A 693 -78.31 5.80 50.76
C ALA A 693 -77.40 4.67 50.26
N GLY A 694 -76.58 4.97 49.24
CA GLY A 694 -75.64 4.01 48.64
C GLY A 694 -76.13 3.28 47.39
N ALA A 695 -77.32 3.58 46.88
CA ALA A 695 -77.70 3.21 45.51
C ALA A 695 -76.99 4.13 44.50
N ASP A 696 -76.48 3.57 43.39
CA ASP A 696 -75.85 4.32 42.30
C ASP A 696 -76.87 4.49 41.15
N PRO A 697 -77.53 5.65 41.01
CA PRO A 697 -78.43 5.87 39.88
C PRO A 697 -77.60 6.34 38.69
N GLU A 698 -77.47 5.49 37.66
CA GLU A 698 -77.07 5.94 36.32
C GLU A 698 -78.04 7.05 35.88
N VAL A 699 -77.53 8.27 35.84
CA VAL A 699 -78.23 9.47 35.39
C VAL A 699 -78.23 9.44 33.86
N ASP A 700 -79.19 8.77 33.22
CA ASP A 700 -79.74 9.33 31.97
C ASP A 700 -81.13 8.78 31.53
N ASP A 701 -81.51 7.51 31.72
CA ASP A 701 -82.68 6.98 30.96
C ASP A 701 -83.73 6.18 31.76
N ALA A 702 -84.31 6.74 32.83
CA ALA A 702 -85.44 6.08 33.52
C ALA A 702 -86.49 7.05 34.08
N PHE A 703 -87.33 7.60 33.20
CA PHE A 703 -88.59 8.26 33.55
C PHE A 703 -89.71 7.74 32.64
N ASP A 704 -90.33 6.61 33.00
CA ASP A 704 -91.73 6.39 32.65
C ASP A 704 -92.48 5.48 33.64
N THR A 705 -93.73 5.87 33.91
CA THR A 705 -94.86 5.15 34.54
C THR A 705 -94.94 4.92 36.07
N GLU A 706 -95.85 5.73 36.65
CA GLU A 706 -96.93 5.51 37.65
C GLU A 706 -96.75 4.82 39.04
N ALA A 707 -97.23 5.58 40.05
CA ALA A 707 -97.76 5.22 41.38
C ALA A 707 -96.73 5.12 42.55
N PHE A 708 -96.89 5.69 43.76
CA PHE A 708 -98.01 6.25 44.54
C PHE A 708 -97.58 7.50 45.36
N THR A 709 -98.57 8.25 45.84
CA THR A 709 -98.54 9.55 46.55
C THR A 709 -97.92 9.53 47.96
N THR A 710 -96.95 10.43 48.22
CA THR A 710 -96.69 11.00 49.56
C THR A 710 -96.55 12.52 49.45
N ASN A 711 -97.35 13.26 50.23
CA ASN A 711 -97.42 14.73 50.16
C ASN A 711 -96.12 15.38 50.65
N VAL A 712 -95.34 15.96 49.73
CA VAL A 712 -94.26 16.90 50.06
C VAL A 712 -94.91 18.25 50.38
N ILE A 713 -94.65 18.78 51.58
CA ILE A 713 -95.18 20.09 52.02
C ILE A 713 -94.03 21.08 52.12
N ILE A 714 -94.25 22.31 51.62
CA ILE A 714 -93.28 23.41 51.67
C ILE A 714 -93.78 24.48 52.65
N SER A 715 -92.98 24.82 53.67
CA SER A 715 -93.30 25.82 54.71
C SER A 715 -92.19 26.89 54.86
N GLN A 716 -92.57 28.14 55.20
CA GLN A 716 -91.68 29.31 55.33
C GLN A 716 -90.88 29.35 56.64
N VAL A 717 -89.61 29.79 56.57
CA VAL A 717 -88.76 30.09 57.75
C VAL A 717 -88.83 31.59 58.09
N VAL A 718 -89.13 31.94 59.35
CA VAL A 718 -89.05 33.32 59.86
C VAL A 718 -87.79 33.47 60.71
N THR A 719 -86.88 34.36 60.33
CA THR A 719 -85.67 34.71 61.11
C THR A 719 -85.76 36.12 61.70
N PRO A 720 -85.33 36.36 62.96
CA PRO A 720 -85.16 37.70 63.52
C PRO A 720 -83.79 38.34 63.15
N PRO A 721 -83.62 39.67 63.29
CA PRO A 721 -82.63 40.42 62.50
C PRO A 721 -81.32 40.83 63.23
N ILE A 722 -80.23 40.77 62.44
CA ILE A 722 -79.12 41.73 62.26
C ILE A 722 -78.09 41.96 63.41
N GLN A 723 -76.79 41.77 63.12
CA GLN A 723 -75.77 42.84 62.94
C GLN A 723 -74.36 42.26 62.68
N PRO A 724 -73.48 42.96 61.93
CA PRO A 724 -72.40 42.38 61.15
C PRO A 724 -70.99 42.86 61.57
N THR A 725 -70.01 42.40 60.78
CA THR A 725 -68.65 42.93 60.58
C THR A 725 -67.61 42.44 61.62
N GLN A 726 -66.33 42.23 61.29
CA GLN A 726 -65.51 42.66 60.17
C GLN A 726 -64.17 41.90 60.27
N ASP A 727 -63.49 41.73 59.12
CA ASP A 727 -62.03 41.89 58.96
C ASP A 727 -61.06 41.01 59.76
N SER A 728 -59.81 40.76 59.36
CA SER A 728 -59.02 40.89 58.14
C SER A 728 -57.61 40.43 58.56
N ASN A 729 -56.67 40.42 57.61
CA ASN A 729 -55.22 40.52 57.79
C ASN A 729 -54.44 39.23 58.04
N SER A 730 -53.59 38.78 57.11
CA SER A 730 -52.35 39.36 56.50
C SER A 730 -51.13 38.74 57.19
N LEU A 731 -50.00 38.43 56.53
CA LEU A 731 -49.06 39.27 55.79
C LEU A 731 -48.02 38.36 55.11
N SER A 732 -47.45 38.78 53.97
CA SER A 732 -45.99 38.94 53.86
C SER A 732 -45.60 39.78 52.64
N ASN A 733 -44.75 40.76 52.89
CA ASN A 733 -44.26 41.82 52.01
C ASN A 733 -43.25 41.37 50.93
N GLN A 734 -43.42 41.93 49.73
CA GLN A 734 -42.38 42.27 48.74
C GLN A 734 -41.68 43.59 49.15
N PRO A 735 -40.61 44.03 48.46
CA PRO A 735 -40.77 44.94 47.31
C PRO A 735 -39.82 44.62 46.14
N ASN A 736 -40.32 44.49 44.89
CA ASN A 736 -40.61 45.53 43.88
C ASN A 736 -39.37 46.25 43.30
N GLY A 737 -39.26 46.51 41.99
CA GLY A 737 -40.20 46.41 40.85
C GLY A 737 -39.44 46.83 39.56
N GLY A 738 -39.95 46.91 38.33
CA GLY A 738 -41.23 46.74 37.60
C GLY A 738 -40.86 47.05 36.12
N LEU A 739 -41.23 46.28 35.08
CA LEU A 739 -42.50 46.24 34.31
C LEU A 739 -43.03 47.61 33.86
N PRO A 740 -43.63 47.76 32.64
CA PRO A 740 -44.78 46.96 32.13
C PRO A 740 -44.72 46.63 30.62
N LEU A 741 -45.67 45.98 29.91
CA LEU A 741 -46.76 45.02 30.16
C LEU A 741 -47.60 44.95 28.83
N THR A 742 -48.22 43.78 28.54
CA THR A 742 -49.43 43.53 27.70
C THR A 742 -49.33 43.65 26.16
N THR A 743 -50.01 42.85 25.31
CA THR A 743 -51.06 41.81 25.46
C THR A 743 -51.25 41.01 24.13
N PHE A 744 -51.56 39.71 24.29
CA PHE A 744 -52.53 38.81 23.61
C PHE A 744 -52.99 38.92 22.13
N GLY A 745 -53.11 37.72 21.53
CA GLY A 745 -54.13 37.30 20.55
C GLY A 745 -53.67 37.33 19.09
N ALA A 746 -54.13 36.51 18.16
CA ALA A 746 -54.99 35.34 18.13
C ALA A 746 -54.85 34.73 16.71
N ALA A 747 -55.34 33.50 16.53
CA ALA A 747 -55.36 32.75 15.27
C ALA A 747 -56.29 33.34 14.19
N GLN A 748 -56.20 32.71 13.00
CA GLN A 748 -57.13 32.69 11.84
C GLN A 748 -56.88 33.73 10.73
N VAL A 749 -57.11 33.52 9.42
CA VAL A 749 -57.52 32.41 8.52
C VAL A 749 -57.44 32.99 7.08
N LEU A 750 -57.12 32.14 6.09
CA LEU A 750 -57.45 32.11 4.64
C LEU A 750 -57.66 33.37 3.77
N GLY A 751 -57.13 33.28 2.53
CA GLY A 751 -57.63 33.90 1.29
C GLY A 751 -56.48 34.37 0.36
N ALA A 752 -56.01 33.60 -0.64
CA ALA A 752 -56.51 33.49 -2.04
C ALA A 752 -56.62 34.87 -2.74
N ASN A 753 -56.16 35.18 -3.96
CA ASN A 753 -55.58 34.54 -5.17
C ASN A 753 -54.73 35.66 -5.86
N THR A 754 -53.77 35.41 -6.76
CA THR A 754 -53.85 35.09 -8.21
C THR A 754 -52.39 34.95 -8.73
N GLY A 755 -51.97 34.22 -9.77
CA GLY A 755 -52.59 33.44 -10.85
C GLY A 755 -51.49 32.88 -11.79
N ASP A 756 -51.91 32.07 -12.78
CA ASP A 756 -51.23 31.48 -13.96
C ASP A 756 -50.02 30.53 -13.76
N ASP A 757 -50.02 29.24 -14.13
CA ASP A 757 -50.31 28.56 -15.44
C ASP A 757 -49.18 28.81 -16.47
N THR A 758 -48.54 27.88 -17.18
CA THR A 758 -48.51 26.42 -17.33
C THR A 758 -47.24 26.07 -18.13
N THR A 759 -46.68 24.87 -17.98
CA THR A 759 -46.50 23.88 -19.09
C THR A 759 -45.60 22.71 -18.70
N GLU A 760 -46.14 21.51 -18.89
CA GLU A 760 -45.46 20.22 -19.01
C GLU A 760 -44.76 20.06 -20.38
N GLY A 761 -43.86 19.07 -20.47
CA GLY A 761 -43.74 18.22 -21.66
C GLY A 761 -42.31 17.95 -22.15
N THR A 762 -41.70 16.80 -21.80
CA THR A 762 -41.56 15.57 -22.64
C THR A 762 -40.40 15.60 -23.65
N LYS A 763 -39.66 14.55 -24.02
CA LYS A 763 -39.50 13.12 -23.66
C LYS A 763 -38.29 12.58 -24.50
N ALA A 764 -37.64 11.51 -24.01
CA ALA A 764 -36.80 10.52 -24.72
C ALA A 764 -35.45 11.05 -25.32
N VAL A 765 -34.31 10.35 -25.27
CA VAL A 765 -34.02 8.99 -25.79
C VAL A 765 -32.68 8.48 -25.22
N GLU A 766 -32.67 7.18 -24.90
CA GLU A 766 -31.64 6.12 -24.93
C GLU A 766 -30.14 6.36 -24.63
N GLY A 767 -29.56 5.44 -23.84
CA GLY A 767 -28.11 5.27 -23.76
C GLY A 767 -27.59 4.30 -22.69
N THR A 768 -28.17 3.09 -22.63
CA THR A 768 -27.56 1.81 -22.20
C THR A 768 -26.49 1.79 -21.09
N SER A 769 -26.87 1.20 -19.96
CA SER A 769 -25.97 0.37 -19.16
C SER A 769 -25.52 -0.85 -19.96
N THR A 770 -24.22 -0.98 -20.18
CA THR A 770 -23.57 -2.27 -20.45
C THR A 770 -22.27 -2.31 -19.67
N GLU A 771 -22.28 -3.13 -18.61
CA GLU A 771 -21.09 -3.88 -18.23
C GLU A 771 -20.61 -4.70 -19.44
N LYS A 772 -19.31 -4.62 -19.75
CA LYS A 772 -18.50 -5.82 -20.02
C LYS A 772 -17.01 -5.51 -20.10
N ASN A 773 -16.27 -6.23 -19.26
CA ASN A 773 -14.89 -6.69 -19.41
C ASN A 773 -13.76 -5.69 -19.10
N LEU A 774 -13.49 -5.52 -17.80
CA LEU A 774 -12.11 -5.67 -17.35
C LEU A 774 -11.92 -7.12 -16.92
N ALA A 775 -10.90 -7.74 -17.51
CA ALA A 775 -10.60 -9.15 -17.41
C ALA A 775 -10.50 -9.61 -15.95
N ALA A 776 -11.03 -10.81 -15.71
CA ALA A 776 -10.85 -11.55 -14.48
C ALA A 776 -9.39 -11.47 -14.01
N ALA A 777 -9.19 -10.85 -12.84
CA ALA A 777 -8.03 -11.20 -12.03
C ALA A 777 -8.22 -12.67 -11.66
N VAL A 778 -7.42 -13.50 -12.32
CA VAL A 778 -7.29 -14.91 -11.98
C VAL A 778 -6.81 -14.95 -10.53
N ASP A 779 -7.66 -15.54 -9.70
CA ASP A 779 -7.34 -16.10 -8.41
C ASP A 779 -6.09 -16.98 -8.53
N THR A 780 -4.99 -16.55 -7.90
CA THR A 780 -3.93 -17.46 -7.48
C THR A 780 -3.46 -17.04 -6.10
N ASP A 781 -4.24 -17.38 -5.08
CA ASP A 781 -3.63 -17.79 -3.82
C ASP A 781 -4.21 -19.13 -3.36
N SER A 782 -3.68 -20.20 -3.96
CA SER A 782 -3.64 -21.52 -3.34
C SER A 782 -2.23 -21.79 -2.86
N SER A 783 -1.85 -21.08 -1.81
CA SER A 783 -0.74 -21.48 -0.96
C SER A 783 -1.25 -22.53 0.04
N ASP A 784 -1.40 -23.78 -0.42
CA ASP A 784 -1.35 -24.93 0.48
C ASP A 784 -0.82 -26.19 -0.23
N GLY A 785 0.35 -26.63 0.23
CA GLY A 785 0.79 -28.02 0.17
C GLY A 785 1.28 -28.57 -1.17
N THR A 786 2.59 -28.48 -1.42
CA THR A 786 3.48 -29.66 -1.62
C THR A 786 4.92 -29.23 -1.94
N VAL A 787 5.81 -29.31 -0.95
CA VAL A 787 7.27 -29.21 -1.13
C VAL A 787 7.83 -30.54 -1.65
N LEU A 788 7.27 -31.08 -2.74
CA LEU A 788 7.74 -32.31 -3.38
C LEU A 788 7.69 -32.16 -4.90
N GLY A 789 8.70 -31.53 -5.50
CA GLY A 789 8.71 -31.37 -6.97
C GLY A 789 9.99 -30.93 -7.66
N MET A 790 11.08 -30.57 -6.95
CA MET A 790 12.31 -30.09 -7.60
C MET A 790 13.54 -30.98 -7.38
N ALA A 791 13.45 -32.05 -6.59
CA ALA A 791 14.57 -32.97 -6.37
C ALA A 791 14.81 -33.94 -7.55
N TRP A 792 13.80 -34.20 -8.41
CA TRP A 792 13.96 -35.13 -9.55
C TRP A 792 14.92 -34.57 -10.61
N TYR A 793 14.88 -33.26 -10.89
CA TYR A 793 15.75 -32.67 -11.91
C TYR A 793 17.26 -32.82 -11.60
N TRP A 794 17.63 -32.83 -10.31
CA TRP A 794 19.00 -33.11 -9.89
C TRP A 794 19.39 -34.58 -10.08
N TRP A 795 18.47 -35.52 -9.87
CA TRP A 795 18.71 -36.94 -10.15
C TRP A 795 18.88 -37.23 -11.64
N LEU A 796 18.12 -36.57 -12.52
CA LEU A 796 18.30 -36.72 -13.97
C LEU A 796 19.66 -36.18 -14.45
N LEU A 797 20.14 -35.07 -13.87
CA LEU A 797 21.46 -34.53 -14.16
C LEU A 797 22.59 -35.44 -13.66
N ILE A 798 22.44 -36.04 -12.47
CA ILE A 798 23.41 -36.99 -11.91
C ILE A 798 23.44 -38.29 -12.74
N VAL A 799 22.29 -38.81 -13.16
CA VAL A 799 22.22 -40.01 -14.02
C VAL A 799 22.82 -39.73 -15.40
N ALA A 800 22.59 -38.55 -15.97
CA ALA A 800 23.21 -38.14 -17.23
C ALA A 800 24.75 -38.02 -17.11
N ALA A 801 25.25 -37.45 -16.02
CA ALA A 801 26.69 -37.35 -15.75
C ALA A 801 27.36 -38.71 -15.48
N LEU A 802 26.66 -39.62 -14.80
CA LEU A 802 27.14 -40.99 -14.60
C LEU A 802 27.15 -41.79 -15.92
N ALA A 803 26.13 -41.61 -16.77
CA ALA A 803 26.09 -42.26 -18.07
C ALA A 803 27.24 -41.79 -18.99
N THR A 804 27.59 -40.50 -18.99
CA THR A 804 28.74 -40.00 -19.76
C THR A 804 30.07 -40.48 -19.21
N LEU A 805 30.21 -40.56 -17.88
CA LEU A 805 31.41 -41.09 -17.23
C LEU A 805 31.60 -42.59 -17.54
N ILE A 806 30.53 -43.38 -17.47
CA ILE A 806 30.57 -44.81 -17.83
C ILE A 806 30.94 -44.98 -19.30
N TRP A 807 30.42 -44.13 -20.20
CA TRP A 807 30.74 -44.19 -21.63
C TRP A 807 32.22 -43.84 -21.90
N TRP A 808 32.78 -42.89 -21.15
CA TRP A 808 34.21 -42.57 -21.19
C TRP A 808 35.09 -43.71 -20.67
N ILE A 809 34.70 -44.35 -19.57
CA ILE A 809 35.41 -45.51 -19.00
C ILE A 809 35.36 -46.71 -19.96
N VAL A 810 34.20 -46.99 -20.56
CA VAL A 810 34.05 -48.06 -21.55
C VAL A 810 34.83 -47.74 -22.83
N GLY A 811 34.86 -46.48 -23.27
CA GLY A 811 35.69 -46.03 -24.39
C GLY A 811 37.19 -46.19 -24.12
N ALA A 812 37.65 -45.78 -22.93
CA ALA A 812 39.03 -45.94 -22.50
C ALA A 812 39.43 -47.43 -22.34
N ALA A 813 38.51 -48.27 -21.84
CA ALA A 813 38.73 -49.71 -21.72
C ALA A 813 38.78 -50.42 -23.08
N ARG A 814 37.97 -50.00 -24.05
CA ARG A 814 38.02 -50.52 -25.43
C ARG A 814 39.29 -50.10 -26.17
N ASN A 815 39.78 -48.88 -25.94
CA ASN A 815 41.05 -48.43 -26.52
C ASN A 815 42.26 -49.15 -25.91
N ARG A 816 42.19 -49.58 -24.64
CA ARG A 816 43.23 -50.41 -23.98
C ARG A 816 43.23 -51.90 -24.35
N GLN A 817 42.19 -52.40 -25.01
CA GLN A 817 42.17 -53.78 -25.55
C GLN A 817 42.48 -53.84 -27.06
N ALA A 818 42.64 -52.68 -27.70
CA ALA A 818 43.01 -52.54 -29.10
C ALA A 818 44.48 -52.10 -29.30
N GLU A 819 45.20 -51.85 -28.20
CA GLU A 819 46.66 -51.92 -28.08
C GLU A 819 47.04 -53.30 -27.51
#